data_AF-A0A955VB03-F1
#
_entry.id   AF-A0A955VB03-F1
#
_cell.length_a   1.000
_cell.length_b   1.000
_cell.length_c   1.000
_cell.angle_alpha   90.00
_cell.angle_beta   90.00
_cell.angle_gamma   90.00
#
_symmetry.space_group_name_H-M   'P 1'
#
loop_
_entity.id
_entity.type
_entity.pdbx_description
1 polymer ?
#
loop_
_entity_poly.entity_id
_entity_poly.type
_entity_poly.pdbx_seq_one_letter_code
_entity_poly.pdbx_strand_id
1 'polypeptide(L)'
;MVQLTSRHALLASLALSAVVTLTGCPDPDDPAPDEARSWSLVATDLPAALLAVGGVAEDDVWAVGADKGAGPLVLHFDGAAWTQVQTGFRGSLWWVHPFSRRSAVFAGANANVLLWRDGVFTRVTPPGIAHHTVFGIWGRSETDFYVVGSVASKNGFIWHYDGATLSEVPLPSDIPTDKGDIPGIFKVWGDGEGRVWVVGGKGLVLRKEGVGPFEHVPTDTDATLFTVAGVDGRCVVVGGGAQAVLLEESGGRLEHKDPANLQLLQGVAFNDAGAGYATGQSGAIYERKGGAWEAVSTGLSIRAQSLHAVWVGPKGSVWAVGGNVLGAGLDGGVLVHLGSAAVPTPEIQATTPAVTTCPADGVDLAPGKSIARRWNEQILNAVRRDIPRPGVHARNLYHLAAAMWDAWAAYDDVADGVFVDDKRAAGDVEAARAEAISYAAYRVLMHRYQPSLAVGGAQSEDCFTKFMEKLGYDPTNEATTGDSPAALGNLIGETIIAATADDGANEADNYKDTTGWTSVNPPLVVEGSAITVVDPSVWQPLILAESETQNGIPTGAGVQGYIGSNWNLVTPFAMTREHPEDLFHDPGPFPAFDDAEMNDWAVEMVVKESKMDPRFDEMIDISPGAFGNNSLGANDGHGHTVNPVTGQPYAPNLVKLSDFSRVLAEFWADGPKSETPPGHWNTLANAVADSAGLARRIGGEGPELGALEWDVKMYLALDGAVHDAAITAWGVKRVSQGPRPITIVRYKASLGQSSNPSLPHYHADGLPLVPGVIELVTAQSSAPGQRHERLARYVGEIAVLGWRGEPGDRASEVGGVDWVRGVEWLPYQRRTFVTPAFPGFVSGHSTFSRAGAEVLTQMTGSAYFPGGLGEFTAPEGSYLVFEDGPSETVVLQWGTYYDASDQAGQSRLWGGIHLQPDDFIGRTLGSMVGADAVAKARTYFDGTARD
;
A
#
# COMPACT_ATOMS: atom_id res chain seq x y z
N MET A 1 59.35 38.22 -24.34
CA MET A 1 59.96 39.42 -24.95
C MET A 1 59.18 40.62 -24.41
N VAL A 2 59.84 41.42 -23.55
CA VAL A 2 59.68 42.87 -23.25
C VAL A 2 58.24 43.45 -23.13
N GLN A 3 57.71 43.75 -21.94
CA GLN A 3 57.88 44.94 -21.05
C GLN A 3 57.15 46.26 -21.46
N LEU A 4 56.32 46.74 -20.51
CA LEU A 4 56.21 48.10 -19.93
C LEU A 4 55.36 49.24 -20.56
N THR A 5 54.50 49.79 -19.68
CA THR A 5 54.28 51.22 -19.29
C THR A 5 53.27 52.14 -20.00
N SER A 6 52.19 52.43 -19.25
CA SER A 6 51.68 53.73 -18.77
C SER A 6 51.74 55.00 -19.65
N ARG A 7 50.62 55.74 -19.75
CA ARG A 7 50.39 57.07 -19.11
C ARG A 7 49.03 57.69 -19.49
N HIS A 8 48.54 58.54 -18.58
CA HIS A 8 47.27 59.27 -18.53
C HIS A 8 47.20 60.51 -19.46
N ALA A 9 46.00 61.13 -19.47
CA ALA A 9 45.65 62.56 -19.75
C ALA A 9 45.24 62.90 -21.21
N LEU A 10 44.24 63.75 -21.54
CA LEU A 10 43.47 64.77 -20.80
C LEU A 10 42.27 65.27 -21.67
N LEU A 11 41.15 65.62 -21.03
CA LEU A 11 40.27 66.81 -21.20
C LEU A 11 39.56 67.22 -22.52
N ALA A 12 38.23 67.40 -22.41
CA ALA A 12 37.48 68.59 -22.84
C ALA A 12 36.18 68.71 -22.00
N SER A 13 36.10 69.59 -20.99
CA SER A 13 35.66 70.99 -21.05
C SER A 13 34.14 71.16 -21.23
N LEU A 14 33.41 71.53 -20.16
CA LEU A 14 32.39 72.59 -20.21
C LEU A 14 31.97 73.06 -18.82
N ALA A 15 31.64 74.34 -18.77
CA ALA A 15 31.85 75.25 -17.67
C ALA A 15 30.70 75.31 -16.64
N LEU A 16 31.12 75.69 -15.44
CA LEU A 16 30.36 76.05 -14.24
C LEU A 16 29.33 77.17 -14.47
N SER A 17 28.15 77.02 -13.89
CA SER A 17 27.42 78.12 -13.23
C SER A 17 27.00 77.63 -11.85
N ALA A 18 27.60 78.22 -10.82
CA ALA A 18 27.37 77.89 -9.42
C ALA A 18 26.11 78.58 -8.88
N VAL A 19 25.24 77.81 -8.22
CA VAL A 19 24.36 78.31 -7.16
C VAL A 19 24.75 77.55 -5.90
N VAL A 20 25.27 78.28 -4.92
CA VAL A 20 25.55 77.76 -3.58
C VAL A 20 24.25 77.84 -2.78
N THR A 21 23.70 76.68 -2.41
CA THR A 21 22.86 76.53 -1.23
C THR A 21 23.55 75.58 -0.27
N LEU A 22 23.63 76.02 0.97
CA LEU A 22 24.39 75.44 2.08
C LEU A 22 24.15 73.94 2.26
N THR A 23 25.25 73.22 2.47
CA THR A 23 25.33 71.84 2.94
C THR A 23 24.75 71.72 4.34
N GLY A 24 23.68 70.93 4.49
CA GLY A 24 23.39 70.22 5.73
C GLY A 24 24.11 68.87 5.69
N CYS A 25 24.93 68.57 6.69
CA CYS A 25 25.39 67.20 6.92
C CYS A 25 24.16 66.32 7.19
N PRO A 26 24.04 65.11 6.61
CA PRO A 26 23.02 64.17 7.05
C PRO A 26 23.35 63.72 8.47
N ASP A 27 22.33 63.75 9.32
CA ASP A 27 22.36 63.15 10.65
C ASP A 27 22.64 61.64 10.49
N PRO A 28 23.57 61.03 11.24
CA PRO A 28 23.81 59.58 11.17
C PRO A 28 22.64 58.73 11.70
N ASP A 29 21.54 59.37 12.12
CA ASP A 29 20.31 58.75 12.64
C ASP A 29 19.13 58.76 11.66
N ASP A 30 19.32 59.15 10.38
CA ASP A 30 18.25 59.04 9.38
C ASP A 30 18.20 57.59 8.84
N PRO A 31 17.15 56.80 9.11
CA PRO A 31 17.05 55.45 8.57
C PRO A 31 17.00 55.53 7.04
N ALA A 32 17.78 54.68 6.37
CA ALA A 32 17.67 54.48 4.93
C ALA A 32 16.18 54.22 4.58
N PRO A 33 15.66 54.77 3.47
CA PRO A 33 14.26 54.57 3.11
C PRO A 33 14.01 53.06 3.03
N ASP A 34 13.02 52.57 3.77
CA ASP A 34 12.52 51.20 3.66
C ASP A 34 12.28 50.92 2.18
N GLU A 35 13.03 49.98 1.58
CA GLU A 35 12.76 49.54 0.23
C GLU A 35 11.31 49.07 0.17
N ALA A 36 10.51 49.70 -0.71
CA ALA A 36 9.10 49.40 -0.83
C ALA A 36 8.90 47.90 -1.14
N ARG A 37 8.31 47.15 -0.19
CA ARG A 37 7.99 45.74 -0.38
C ARG A 37 6.71 45.60 -1.19
N SER A 38 6.65 44.56 -2.01
CA SER A 38 5.45 44.25 -2.81
C SER A 38 5.11 42.77 -2.74
N TRP A 39 3.82 42.47 -2.79
CA TRP A 39 3.31 41.10 -2.92
C TRP A 39 3.57 40.58 -4.33
N SER A 40 4.05 39.34 -4.43
CA SER A 40 4.32 38.64 -5.67
C SER A 40 3.86 37.19 -5.61
N LEU A 41 3.39 36.66 -6.74
CA LEU A 41 3.06 35.26 -6.91
C LEU A 41 4.29 34.57 -7.53
N VAL A 42 5.03 33.80 -6.72
CA VAL A 42 6.30 33.17 -7.11
C VAL A 42 6.05 31.89 -7.92
N ALA A 43 5.07 31.10 -7.52
CA ALA A 43 4.64 29.89 -8.21
C ALA A 43 3.13 29.65 -8.07
N THR A 44 2.54 29.01 -9.09
CA THR A 44 1.13 28.57 -9.12
C THR A 44 1.03 27.28 -9.91
N ASP A 45 -0.04 26.51 -9.68
CA ASP A 45 -0.37 25.29 -10.42
C ASP A 45 0.75 24.24 -10.37
N LEU A 46 1.51 24.20 -9.26
CA LEU A 46 2.50 23.16 -9.03
C LEU A 46 1.80 21.78 -8.93
N PRO A 47 2.45 20.69 -9.39
CA PRO A 47 1.84 19.36 -9.41
C PRO A 47 1.46 18.83 -8.03
N ALA A 48 2.10 19.32 -6.96
CA ALA A 48 1.82 19.01 -5.57
C ALA A 48 1.48 20.28 -4.79
N ALA A 49 0.56 20.19 -3.83
CA ALA A 49 0.30 21.26 -2.88
C ALA A 49 1.52 21.46 -1.96
N LEU A 50 1.83 22.71 -1.64
CA LEU A 50 2.83 23.05 -0.62
C LEU A 50 2.12 23.18 0.73
N LEU A 51 2.63 22.44 1.73
CA LEU A 51 2.01 22.24 3.04
C LEU A 51 2.72 23.03 4.14
N ALA A 52 4.01 23.32 4.01
CA ALA A 52 4.71 24.15 4.98
C ALA A 52 5.81 24.99 4.35
N VAL A 53 6.14 26.10 5.02
CA VAL A 53 7.22 27.01 4.68
C VAL A 53 7.92 27.46 5.95
N GLY A 54 9.25 27.57 5.91
CA GLY A 54 10.06 28.04 7.03
C GLY A 54 11.43 28.49 6.56
N GLY A 55 12.07 29.38 7.30
CA GLY A 55 13.40 29.90 6.97
C GLY A 55 14.15 30.41 8.19
N VAL A 56 15.44 30.67 8.03
CA VAL A 56 16.26 31.37 9.04
C VAL A 56 16.69 32.77 8.59
N ALA A 57 16.52 33.08 7.30
CA ALA A 57 16.85 34.38 6.70
C ALA A 57 16.01 34.61 5.44
N GLU A 58 15.95 35.86 4.97
CA GLU A 58 15.17 36.23 3.77
C GLU A 58 15.63 35.55 2.48
N ASP A 59 16.88 35.09 2.50
CA ASP A 59 17.61 34.39 1.45
C ASP A 59 17.92 32.93 1.83
N ASP A 60 17.20 32.35 2.79
CA ASP A 60 17.31 30.93 3.15
C ASP A 60 15.95 30.39 3.59
N VAL A 61 15.20 29.87 2.62
CA VAL A 61 13.78 29.50 2.79
C VAL A 61 13.52 28.11 2.24
N TRP A 62 12.80 27.31 3.01
CA TRP A 62 12.35 25.97 2.64
C TRP A 62 10.83 25.97 2.45
N ALA A 63 10.37 25.28 1.40
CA ALA A 63 8.95 24.95 1.21
C ALA A 63 8.81 23.45 0.96
N VAL A 64 7.87 22.80 1.65
CA VAL A 64 7.63 21.36 1.54
C VAL A 64 6.17 21.03 1.31
N GLY A 65 5.91 19.89 0.67
CA GLY A 65 4.56 19.55 0.21
C GLY A 65 4.30 18.06 -0.01
N ALA A 66 3.24 17.81 -0.76
CA ALA A 66 2.72 16.46 -0.98
C ALA A 66 3.65 15.57 -1.82
N ASP A 67 3.59 14.26 -1.57
CA ASP A 67 4.20 13.24 -2.43
C ASP A 67 3.22 12.82 -3.52
N LYS A 68 3.68 12.81 -4.78
CA LYS A 68 2.90 12.42 -5.97
C LYS A 68 3.37 11.11 -6.61
N GLY A 69 4.09 10.29 -5.85
CA GLY A 69 4.57 8.98 -6.27
C GLY A 69 6.09 8.89 -6.42
N ALA A 70 6.84 9.96 -6.18
CA ALA A 70 8.30 10.02 -6.35
C ALA A 70 9.05 10.53 -5.10
N GLY A 71 8.33 10.77 -4.01
CA GLY A 71 8.82 11.51 -2.85
C GLY A 71 8.12 12.86 -2.71
N PRO A 72 8.18 13.48 -1.52
CA PRO A 72 7.56 14.77 -1.27
C PRO A 72 8.22 15.88 -2.10
N LEU A 73 7.42 16.86 -2.53
CA LEU A 73 7.97 18.09 -3.11
C LEU A 73 8.70 18.89 -2.03
N VAL A 74 10.03 19.03 -2.14
CA VAL A 74 10.87 19.84 -1.25
C VAL A 74 11.64 20.85 -2.07
N LEU A 75 11.52 22.13 -1.72
CA LEU A 75 12.12 23.27 -2.39
C LEU A 75 12.97 24.07 -1.40
N HIS A 76 14.18 24.43 -1.80
CA HIS A 76 15.10 25.26 -1.02
C HIS A 76 15.54 26.49 -1.81
N PHE A 77 15.34 27.68 -1.26
CA PHE A 77 15.76 28.96 -1.81
C PHE A 77 17.00 29.46 -1.09
N ASP A 78 18.07 29.74 -1.84
CA ASP A 78 19.37 30.17 -1.33
C ASP A 78 19.63 31.69 -1.48
N GLY A 79 18.58 32.45 -1.82
CA GLY A 79 18.67 33.88 -2.12
C GLY A 79 18.82 34.20 -3.60
N ALA A 80 19.26 33.23 -4.41
CA ALA A 80 19.46 33.40 -5.84
C ALA A 80 18.53 32.49 -6.66
N ALA A 81 18.34 31.25 -6.25
CA ALA A 81 17.57 30.25 -6.99
C ALA A 81 16.85 29.27 -6.05
N TRP A 82 15.81 28.63 -6.60
CA TRP A 82 15.16 27.49 -5.97
C TRP A 82 15.79 26.18 -6.47
N THR A 83 16.07 25.27 -5.54
CA THR A 83 16.49 23.90 -5.84
C THR A 83 15.45 22.92 -5.33
N GLN A 84 15.04 21.96 -6.17
CA GLN A 84 14.27 20.81 -5.73
C GLN A 84 15.21 19.80 -5.07
N VAL A 85 14.94 19.47 -3.80
CA VAL A 85 15.80 18.61 -2.99
C VAL A 85 15.16 17.22 -2.84
N GLN A 86 15.93 16.16 -3.07
CA GLN A 86 15.46 14.79 -2.90
C GLN A 86 15.73 14.32 -1.47
N THR A 87 14.69 13.83 -0.79
CA THR A 87 14.81 13.34 0.60
C THR A 87 15.32 11.90 0.67
N GLY A 88 15.08 11.10 -0.37
CA GLY A 88 15.28 9.66 -0.36
C GLY A 88 14.13 8.87 0.30
N PHE A 89 13.08 9.55 0.78
CA PHE A 89 11.95 8.96 1.50
C PHE A 89 10.62 9.29 0.82
N ARG A 90 9.61 8.43 1.02
CA ARG A 90 8.24 8.58 0.50
C ARG A 90 7.28 9.11 1.56
N GLY A 91 6.20 9.74 1.11
CA GLY A 91 5.16 10.32 1.95
C GLY A 91 5.25 11.85 2.02
N SER A 92 4.09 12.50 2.02
CA SER A 92 3.95 13.96 2.08
C SER A 92 4.60 14.55 3.33
N LEU A 93 5.32 15.66 3.18
CA LEU A 93 5.88 16.42 4.31
C LEU A 93 4.94 17.57 4.69
N TRP A 94 4.49 17.56 5.95
CA TRP A 94 3.51 18.50 6.47
C TRP A 94 4.13 19.67 7.24
N TRP A 95 5.42 19.58 7.60
CA TRP A 95 6.11 20.63 8.31
C TRP A 95 7.62 20.66 8.03
N VAL A 96 8.21 21.85 8.13
CA VAL A 96 9.65 22.10 8.10
C VAL A 96 10.02 23.11 9.18
N HIS A 97 11.08 22.83 9.94
CA HIS A 97 11.62 23.70 10.98
C HIS A 97 13.13 23.87 10.81
N PRO A 98 13.59 24.92 10.09
CA PRO A 98 15.00 25.22 9.95
C PRO A 98 15.61 25.77 11.26
N PHE A 99 16.78 25.26 11.64
CA PHE A 99 17.57 25.75 12.78
C PHE A 99 18.71 26.67 12.33
N SER A 100 19.28 26.40 11.16
CA SER A 100 20.34 27.20 10.54
C SER A 100 20.36 26.94 9.03
N ARG A 101 21.22 27.66 8.30
CA ARG A 101 21.49 27.40 6.87
C ARG A 101 22.00 25.99 6.56
N ARG A 102 22.43 25.25 7.60
CA ARG A 102 23.05 23.94 7.48
C ARG A 102 22.26 22.86 8.21
N SER A 103 21.13 23.19 8.85
CA SER A 103 20.34 22.25 9.63
C SER A 103 18.86 22.58 9.66
N ALA A 104 18.03 21.58 9.40
CA ALA A 104 16.57 21.67 9.44
C ALA A 104 15.96 20.30 9.78
N VAL A 105 14.77 20.31 10.38
CA VAL A 105 13.96 19.09 10.58
C VAL A 105 12.70 19.17 9.74
N PHE A 106 12.33 18.05 9.15
CA PHE A 106 11.18 17.89 8.29
C PHE A 106 10.33 16.75 8.81
N ALA A 107 9.01 16.86 8.76
CA ALA A 107 8.16 15.78 9.22
C ALA A 107 6.84 15.68 8.44
N GLY A 108 6.25 14.49 8.44
CA GLY A 108 5.06 14.23 7.65
C GLY A 108 4.47 12.84 7.78
N ALA A 109 3.85 12.37 6.69
CA ALA A 109 3.28 11.03 6.57
C ALA A 109 4.34 9.94 6.75
N ASN A 110 3.91 8.69 6.97
CA ASN A 110 4.79 7.55 7.22
C ASN A 110 5.69 7.72 8.46
N ALA A 111 5.19 8.39 9.48
CA ALA A 111 5.93 8.79 10.68
C ALA A 111 7.28 9.47 10.37
N ASN A 112 7.43 10.09 9.19
CA ASN A 112 8.70 10.69 8.80
C ASN A 112 9.07 11.81 9.77
N VAL A 113 10.28 11.70 10.34
CA VAL A 113 11.00 12.77 11.03
C VAL A 113 12.42 12.77 10.47
N LEU A 114 12.72 13.68 9.56
CA LEU A 114 13.95 13.73 8.80
C LEU A 114 14.79 14.91 9.26
N LEU A 115 16.00 14.63 9.75
CA LEU A 115 16.99 15.62 10.09
C LEU A 115 17.89 15.84 8.87
N TRP A 116 17.90 17.06 8.36
CA TRP A 116 18.80 17.49 7.30
C TRP A 116 20.00 18.20 7.91
N ARG A 117 21.20 17.75 7.58
CA ARG A 117 22.46 18.42 7.92
C ARG A 117 23.39 18.40 6.74
N ASP A 118 23.91 19.57 6.36
CA ASP A 118 24.97 19.68 5.34
C ASP A 118 24.66 18.98 4.01
N GLY A 119 23.40 19.06 3.57
CA GLY A 119 22.97 18.44 2.31
C GLY A 119 22.51 16.98 2.45
N VAL A 120 22.57 16.39 3.66
CA VAL A 120 22.23 14.97 3.89
C VAL A 120 21.00 14.86 4.77
N PHE A 121 20.03 14.06 4.35
CA PHE A 121 18.90 13.65 5.18
C PHE A 121 19.22 12.39 5.98
N THR A 122 18.83 12.38 7.25
CA THR A 122 18.84 11.20 8.11
C THR A 122 17.50 11.09 8.80
N ARG A 123 16.88 9.91 8.77
CA ARG A 123 15.63 9.65 9.48
C ARG A 123 15.93 9.44 10.97
N VAL A 124 15.19 10.13 11.83
CA VAL A 124 15.14 9.86 13.27
C VAL A 124 14.06 8.81 13.50
N THR A 125 14.43 7.63 13.99
CA THR A 125 13.48 6.53 14.22
C THR A 125 12.40 6.96 15.22
N PRO A 126 11.12 7.01 14.80
CA PRO A 126 10.04 7.43 15.67
C PRO A 126 9.50 6.28 16.53
N PRO A 127 8.80 6.57 17.64
CA PRO A 127 7.98 5.57 18.34
C PRO A 127 6.86 5.01 17.46
N GLY A 128 6.30 5.83 16.57
CA GLY A 128 5.17 5.46 15.71
C GLY A 128 5.55 4.65 14.48
N ILE A 129 4.52 4.25 13.75
CA ILE A 129 4.57 3.46 12.51
C ILE A 129 3.92 4.22 11.34
N ALA A 130 3.90 3.65 10.14
CA ALA A 130 3.55 4.35 8.91
C ALA A 130 2.18 5.07 8.92
N HIS A 131 1.19 4.60 9.70
CA HIS A 131 -0.10 5.30 9.79
C HIS A 131 -0.06 6.63 10.56
N HIS A 132 1.03 6.93 11.27
CA HIS A 132 1.19 8.19 11.98
C HIS A 132 1.58 9.27 10.98
N THR A 133 0.89 10.40 11.04
CA THR A 133 1.28 11.61 10.32
C THR A 133 1.74 12.65 11.33
N VAL A 134 2.97 13.12 11.17
CA VAL A 134 3.53 14.21 11.97
C VAL A 134 3.18 15.53 11.29
N PHE A 135 2.42 16.38 11.98
CA PHE A 135 1.89 17.61 11.41
C PHE A 135 2.67 18.86 11.83
N GLY A 136 3.39 18.84 12.95
CA GLY A 136 4.07 20.02 13.46
C GLY A 136 5.39 19.69 14.15
N ILE A 137 6.35 20.60 14.04
CA ILE A 137 7.65 20.54 14.71
C ILE A 137 7.91 21.90 15.36
N TRP A 138 8.47 21.87 16.56
CA TRP A 138 9.13 23.03 17.16
C TRP A 138 10.31 22.55 18.00
N GLY A 139 11.44 23.23 17.91
CA GLY A 139 12.60 22.91 18.73
C GLY A 139 13.44 24.11 19.08
N ARG A 140 14.20 23.97 20.17
CA ARG A 140 15.26 24.93 20.56
C ARG A 140 16.53 24.71 19.76
N SER A 141 16.76 23.47 19.35
CA SER A 141 17.91 23.07 18.55
C SER A 141 17.61 21.79 17.78
N GLU A 142 18.49 21.43 16.85
CA GLU A 142 18.43 20.16 16.13
C GLU A 142 18.59 18.90 17.02
N THR A 143 18.97 19.07 18.29
CA THR A 143 19.06 17.99 19.28
C THR A 143 18.02 18.12 20.39
N ASP A 144 17.07 19.04 20.27
CA ASP A 144 16.01 19.22 21.27
C ASP A 144 14.77 19.82 20.61
N PHE A 145 13.85 18.95 20.20
CA PHE A 145 12.63 19.34 19.51
C PHE A 145 11.45 18.43 19.82
N TYR A 146 10.26 19.03 19.81
CA TYR A 146 8.99 18.35 19.88
C TYR A 146 8.42 18.16 18.48
N VAL A 147 7.80 17.00 18.27
CA VAL A 147 6.95 16.76 17.11
C VAL A 147 5.57 16.34 17.58
N VAL A 148 4.55 16.74 16.83
CA VAL A 148 3.17 16.41 17.15
C VAL A 148 2.43 15.94 15.92
N GLY A 149 1.46 15.06 16.11
CA GLY A 149 0.74 14.47 15.01
C GLY A 149 -0.48 13.66 15.44
N SER A 150 -1.01 12.90 14.50
CA SER A 150 -2.16 12.02 14.73
C SER A 150 -2.25 10.89 13.69
N VAL A 151 -3.23 10.02 13.86
CA VAL A 151 -3.65 8.96 12.91
C VAL A 151 -5.05 9.31 12.40
N ALA A 152 -5.23 9.57 11.11
CA ALA A 152 -6.52 9.98 10.54
C ALA A 152 -7.23 11.15 11.28
N SER A 153 -6.49 12.16 11.74
CA SER A 153 -7.00 13.26 12.60
C SER A 153 -7.52 12.84 13.98
N LYS A 154 -7.17 11.64 14.46
CA LYS A 154 -7.49 11.06 15.77
C LYS A 154 -6.24 10.46 16.41
N ASN A 155 -6.34 9.98 17.65
CA ASN A 155 -5.23 9.38 18.38
C ASN A 155 -3.99 10.29 18.34
N GLY A 156 -4.20 11.56 18.71
CA GLY A 156 -3.14 12.56 18.72
C GLY A 156 -2.00 12.19 19.66
N PHE A 157 -0.77 12.51 19.25
CA PHE A 157 0.46 12.20 19.98
C PHE A 157 1.41 13.39 20.06
N ILE A 158 2.32 13.33 21.04
CA ILE A 158 3.46 14.24 21.17
C ILE A 158 4.71 13.38 21.35
N TRP A 159 5.73 13.61 20.53
CA TRP A 159 7.05 13.00 20.72
C TRP A 159 8.11 14.08 21.00
N HIS A 160 9.10 13.75 21.82
CA HIS A 160 10.21 14.64 22.17
C HIS A 160 11.54 13.99 21.82
N TYR A 161 12.36 14.72 21.06
CA TYR A 161 13.72 14.32 20.73
C TYR A 161 14.68 14.98 21.70
N ASP A 162 15.50 14.19 22.38
CA ASP A 162 16.48 14.66 23.38
C ASP A 162 17.93 14.70 22.86
N GLY A 163 18.11 14.51 21.54
CA GLY A 163 19.42 14.44 20.90
C GLY A 163 19.93 13.02 20.71
N ALA A 164 19.28 12.03 21.33
CA ALA A 164 19.57 10.62 21.14
C ALA A 164 18.34 9.84 20.66
N THR A 165 17.20 10.02 21.31
CA THR A 165 15.98 9.24 21.06
C THR A 165 14.77 10.13 20.90
N LEU A 166 13.83 9.72 20.04
CA LEU A 166 12.52 10.32 19.94
C LEU A 166 11.56 9.47 20.78
N SER A 167 10.98 10.06 21.84
CA SER A 167 10.16 9.33 22.83
C SER A 167 8.75 9.89 22.95
N GLU A 168 7.78 9.03 23.25
CA GLU A 168 6.38 9.40 23.51
C GLU A 168 6.26 10.24 24.78
N VAL A 169 5.54 11.35 24.71
CA VAL A 169 5.23 12.22 25.86
C VAL A 169 3.81 11.94 26.35
N PRO A 170 3.63 11.57 27.63
CA PRO A 170 2.30 11.32 28.19
C PRO A 170 1.37 12.53 28.08
N LEU A 171 0.13 12.28 27.68
CA LEU A 171 -0.93 13.28 27.59
C LEU A 171 -1.76 13.36 28.88
N PRO A 172 -2.28 14.55 29.25
CA PRO A 172 -3.16 14.68 30.41
C PRO A 172 -4.45 13.87 30.22
N SER A 173 -4.95 13.26 31.29
CA SER A 173 -6.16 12.43 31.25
C SER A 173 -7.45 13.24 31.04
N ASP A 174 -7.43 14.54 31.35
CA ASP A 174 -8.57 15.46 31.35
C ASP A 174 -8.74 16.26 30.05
N ILE A 175 -8.00 15.92 28.98
CA ILE A 175 -8.19 16.54 27.66
C ILE A 175 -9.53 16.12 27.01
N PRO A 176 -10.12 16.95 26.14
CA PRO A 176 -11.32 16.59 25.37
C PRO A 176 -11.12 15.29 24.57
N THR A 177 -12.23 14.62 24.27
CA THR A 177 -12.26 13.40 23.44
C THR A 177 -13.12 13.61 22.21
N ASP A 178 -12.82 12.89 21.13
CA ASP A 178 -13.66 12.80 19.94
C ASP A 178 -14.13 11.36 19.76
N LYS A 179 -15.39 11.08 20.10
CA LYS A 179 -15.97 9.73 20.08
C LYS A 179 -15.16 8.69 20.88
N GLY A 180 -14.57 9.12 22.00
CA GLY A 180 -13.77 8.26 22.88
C GLY A 180 -12.27 8.24 22.55
N ASP A 181 -11.87 8.72 21.37
CA ASP A 181 -10.46 8.81 20.98
C ASP A 181 -9.86 10.16 21.38
N ILE A 182 -8.52 10.24 21.39
CA ILE A 182 -7.80 11.49 21.53
C ILE A 182 -8.00 12.31 20.24
N PRO A 183 -8.40 13.59 20.30
CA PRO A 183 -8.48 14.44 19.11
C PRO A 183 -7.11 14.54 18.43
N GLY A 184 -7.09 14.70 17.10
CA GLY A 184 -5.82 14.91 16.38
C GLY A 184 -5.07 16.13 16.89
N ILE A 185 -3.75 16.02 17.01
CA ILE A 185 -2.86 17.12 17.40
C ILE A 185 -2.12 17.60 16.15
N PHE A 186 -2.13 18.90 15.89
CA PHE A 186 -1.72 19.44 14.59
C PHE A 186 -0.45 20.29 14.63
N LYS A 187 -0.24 21.12 15.65
CA LYS A 187 0.93 22.02 15.73
C LYS A 187 1.44 22.23 17.14
N VAL A 188 2.70 22.60 17.21
CA VAL A 188 3.46 22.89 18.43
C VAL A 188 4.28 24.15 18.21
N TRP A 189 4.41 24.96 19.25
CA TRP A 189 5.27 26.14 19.28
C TRP A 189 5.79 26.35 20.71
N GLY A 190 6.96 26.95 20.86
CA GLY A 190 7.49 27.35 22.16
C GLY A 190 8.30 28.64 22.09
N ASP A 191 8.52 29.24 23.26
CA ASP A 191 9.18 30.54 23.41
C ASP A 191 10.71 30.45 23.50
N GLY A 192 11.26 29.24 23.58
CA GLY A 192 12.70 29.00 23.78
C GLY A 192 13.16 29.06 25.23
N GLU A 193 12.36 29.63 26.14
CA GLU A 193 12.62 29.74 27.57
C GLU A 193 12.05 28.58 28.39
N GLY A 194 11.28 27.70 27.73
CA GLY A 194 10.78 26.45 28.28
C GLY A 194 9.27 26.33 28.28
N ARG A 195 8.54 27.35 27.81
CA ARG A 195 7.09 27.24 27.59
C ARG A 195 6.82 26.63 26.22
N VAL A 196 6.00 25.59 26.19
CA VAL A 196 5.60 24.91 24.95
C VAL A 196 4.07 24.81 24.89
N TRP A 197 3.51 25.15 23.75
CA TRP A 197 2.09 25.12 23.43
C TRP A 197 1.83 24.12 22.32
N VAL A 198 0.74 23.36 22.45
CA VAL A 198 0.31 22.36 21.48
C VAL A 198 -1.19 22.54 21.23
N VAL A 199 -1.62 22.41 19.97
CA VAL A 199 -3.03 22.61 19.58
C VAL A 199 -3.54 21.49 18.68
N GLY A 200 -4.85 21.24 18.74
CA GLY A 200 -5.49 20.13 18.03
C GLY A 200 -6.99 20.30 17.76
N GLY A 201 -7.63 19.18 17.43
CA GLY A 201 -9.08 19.08 17.27
C GLY A 201 -9.84 19.27 18.58
N LYS A 202 -11.16 19.52 18.50
CA LYS A 202 -12.04 19.68 19.67
C LYS A 202 -11.60 20.78 20.64
N GLY A 203 -11.06 21.87 20.11
CA GLY A 203 -10.57 22.99 20.91
C GLY A 203 -9.36 22.66 21.79
N LEU A 204 -8.67 21.54 21.54
CA LEU A 204 -7.57 21.07 22.37
C LEU A 204 -6.42 22.09 22.37
N VAL A 205 -6.05 22.55 23.57
CA VAL A 205 -4.84 23.33 23.82
C VAL A 205 -4.11 22.76 25.02
N LEU A 206 -2.81 22.48 24.86
CA LEU A 206 -1.94 22.06 25.94
C LEU A 206 -0.82 23.07 26.15
N ARG A 207 -0.40 23.22 27.40
CA ARG A 207 0.74 24.05 27.77
C ARG A 207 1.67 23.30 28.72
N LYS A 208 2.97 23.38 28.47
CA LYS A 208 4.03 22.92 29.36
C LYS A 208 4.86 24.10 29.83
N GLU A 209 5.23 24.12 31.11
CA GLU A 209 6.16 25.10 31.69
C GLU A 209 7.46 24.39 32.10
N GLY A 210 8.59 24.81 31.52
CA GLY A 210 9.91 24.25 31.78
C GLY A 210 9.99 22.73 31.51
N VAL A 211 10.34 21.97 32.55
CA VAL A 211 10.44 20.49 32.50
C VAL A 211 9.21 19.77 33.04
N GLY A 212 8.15 20.50 33.41
CA GLY A 212 6.90 19.92 33.91
C GLY A 212 6.13 19.11 32.85
N PRO A 213 5.04 18.43 33.22
CA PRO A 213 4.16 17.79 32.25
C PRO A 213 3.41 18.83 31.42
N PHE A 214 2.82 18.41 30.30
CA PHE A 214 1.79 19.20 29.65
C PHE A 214 0.55 19.27 30.55
N GLU A 215 -0.14 20.41 30.52
CA GLU A 215 -1.41 20.66 31.21
C GLU A 215 -2.45 21.10 30.17
N HIS A 216 -3.70 20.69 30.35
CA HIS A 216 -4.81 21.14 29.52
C HIS A 216 -5.17 22.60 29.82
N VAL A 217 -5.24 23.44 28.79
CA VAL A 217 -5.73 24.82 28.88
C VAL A 217 -7.14 24.86 28.28
N PRO A 218 -8.19 25.05 29.10
CA PRO A 218 -9.56 25.05 28.61
C PRO A 218 -9.83 26.15 27.57
N THR A 219 -10.61 25.81 26.55
CA THR A 219 -11.16 26.73 25.56
C THR A 219 -12.69 26.67 25.59
N ASP A 220 -13.35 27.68 25.03
CA ASP A 220 -14.81 27.77 24.86
C ASP A 220 -15.29 27.34 23.47
N THR A 221 -14.40 26.75 22.66
CA THR A 221 -14.67 26.28 21.30
C THR A 221 -14.39 24.78 21.18
N ASP A 222 -15.11 24.09 20.30
CA ASP A 222 -14.85 22.70 19.90
C ASP A 222 -14.28 22.61 18.47
N ALA A 223 -13.95 23.75 17.86
CA ALA A 223 -13.40 23.81 16.53
C ALA A 223 -12.01 23.16 16.45
N THR A 224 -11.61 22.77 15.23
CA THR A 224 -10.24 22.35 14.98
C THR A 224 -9.30 23.55 15.00
N LEU A 225 -8.26 23.47 15.82
CA LEU A 225 -7.19 24.46 15.93
C LEU A 225 -6.00 23.96 15.10
N PHE A 226 -5.68 24.67 14.01
CA PHE A 226 -4.74 24.21 13.00
C PHE A 226 -3.29 24.64 13.25
N THR A 227 -3.06 25.85 13.77
CA THR A 227 -1.71 26.35 14.05
C THR A 227 -1.63 27.17 15.32
N VAL A 228 -0.48 27.08 15.98
CA VAL A 228 -0.09 27.90 17.13
C VAL A 228 1.25 28.57 16.83
N ALA A 229 1.35 29.84 17.18
CA ALA A 229 2.58 30.62 17.17
C ALA A 229 2.58 31.58 18.36
N GLY A 230 3.66 32.31 18.58
CA GLY A 230 3.69 33.28 19.66
C GLY A 230 4.77 34.34 19.50
N VAL A 231 4.62 35.40 20.30
CA VAL A 231 5.57 36.50 20.41
C VAL A 231 5.52 37.10 21.81
N ASP A 232 6.68 37.47 22.36
CA ASP A 232 6.82 38.01 23.72
C ASP A 232 6.16 37.14 24.81
N GLY A 233 6.25 35.81 24.69
CA GLY A 233 5.66 34.87 25.64
C GLY A 233 4.13 34.70 25.55
N ARG A 234 3.47 35.41 24.63
CA ARG A 234 2.02 35.26 24.33
C ARG A 234 1.80 34.23 23.24
N CYS A 235 0.77 33.41 23.41
CA CYS A 235 0.35 32.39 22.45
C CYS A 235 -0.78 32.93 21.56
N VAL A 236 -0.73 32.63 20.26
CA VAL A 236 -1.77 32.90 19.28
C VAL A 236 -2.11 31.61 18.55
N VAL A 237 -3.40 31.29 18.50
CA VAL A 237 -3.91 30.05 17.91
C VAL A 237 -4.89 30.40 16.79
N VAL A 238 -4.78 29.72 15.65
CA VAL A 238 -5.72 29.87 14.53
C VAL A 238 -6.33 28.53 14.14
N GLY A 239 -7.57 28.57 13.64
CA GLY A 239 -8.28 27.39 13.17
C GLY A 239 -9.68 27.70 12.63
N GLY A 240 -10.60 26.78 12.86
CA GLY A 240 -12.02 26.93 12.55
C GLY A 240 -12.50 26.10 11.37
N GLY A 241 -13.59 26.54 10.75
CA GLY A 241 -14.22 25.93 9.58
C GLY A 241 -14.99 26.98 8.79
N ALA A 242 -16.32 26.89 8.76
CA ALA A 242 -17.17 27.92 8.15
C ALA A 242 -17.00 29.31 8.82
N GLN A 243 -16.69 29.32 10.11
CA GLN A 243 -16.20 30.48 10.85
C GLN A 243 -14.79 30.15 11.34
N ALA A 244 -13.87 31.08 11.18
CA ALA A 244 -12.54 30.94 11.73
C ALA A 244 -12.54 31.01 13.25
N VAL A 245 -11.44 30.53 13.83
CA VAL A 245 -11.09 30.74 15.22
C VAL A 245 -9.70 31.36 15.27
N LEU A 246 -9.54 32.42 16.06
CA LEU A 246 -8.34 33.18 16.31
C LEU A 246 -8.35 33.56 17.80
N LEU A 247 -7.51 32.88 18.56
CA LEU A 247 -7.39 33.06 20.01
C LEU A 247 -6.05 33.71 20.33
N GLU A 248 -6.03 34.70 21.21
CA GLU A 248 -4.81 35.26 21.78
C GLU A 248 -4.78 35.05 23.30
N GLU A 249 -3.62 34.69 23.82
CA GLU A 249 -3.40 34.55 25.27
C GLU A 249 -3.34 35.93 25.95
N SER A 250 -4.15 36.08 26.99
CA SER A 250 -4.27 37.27 27.82
C SER A 250 -4.59 36.85 29.25
N GLY A 251 -3.67 37.13 30.18
CA GLY A 251 -3.91 36.91 31.62
C GLY A 251 -4.12 35.45 32.02
N GLY A 252 -3.47 34.51 31.33
CA GLY A 252 -3.56 33.07 31.55
C GLY A 252 -4.77 32.41 30.89
N ARG A 253 -5.49 33.12 30.00
CA ARG A 253 -6.67 32.63 29.28
C ARG A 253 -6.54 32.92 27.80
N LEU A 254 -7.20 32.12 26.98
CA LEU A 254 -7.34 32.35 25.55
C LEU A 254 -8.61 33.16 25.28
N GLU A 255 -8.47 34.28 24.59
CA GLU A 255 -9.56 35.17 24.22
C GLU A 255 -9.74 35.23 22.70
N HIS A 256 -10.98 35.18 22.22
CA HIS A 256 -11.34 35.41 20.83
C HIS A 256 -10.94 36.81 20.34
N LYS A 257 -10.23 36.86 19.21
CA LYS A 257 -9.84 38.09 18.48
C LYS A 257 -10.24 38.03 17.00
N ASP A 258 -11.21 37.18 16.65
CA ASP A 258 -11.70 36.97 15.30
C ASP A 258 -12.34 38.24 14.70
N PRO A 259 -11.89 38.72 13.54
CA PRO A 259 -12.64 39.68 12.75
C PRO A 259 -14.00 39.10 12.29
N ALA A 260 -14.99 39.97 12.07
CA ALA A 260 -16.29 39.53 11.56
C ALA A 260 -16.15 38.88 10.16
N ASN A 261 -16.84 37.76 9.93
CA ASN A 261 -16.85 36.99 8.67
C ASN A 261 -15.50 36.36 8.28
N LEU A 262 -14.61 36.13 9.25
CA LEU A 262 -13.37 35.39 9.03
C LEU A 262 -13.68 33.95 8.61
N GLN A 263 -13.14 33.50 7.48
CA GLN A 263 -13.17 32.09 7.04
C GLN A 263 -11.96 31.34 7.60
N LEU A 264 -12.03 30.00 7.61
CA LEU A 264 -10.98 29.08 8.04
C LEU A 264 -9.56 29.65 7.89
N LEU A 265 -8.85 29.75 9.02
CA LEU A 265 -7.41 30.03 9.07
C LEU A 265 -6.64 28.74 9.34
N GLN A 266 -5.50 28.58 8.66
CA GLN A 266 -4.64 27.40 8.79
C GLN A 266 -3.21 27.75 9.18
N GLY A 267 -2.69 28.90 8.77
CA GLY A 267 -1.33 29.34 9.11
C GLY A 267 -1.35 30.58 9.99
N VAL A 268 -0.43 30.66 10.96
CA VAL A 268 -0.09 31.88 11.68
C VAL A 268 1.39 31.87 12.03
N ALA A 269 2.06 33.01 11.88
CA ALA A 269 3.47 33.16 12.24
C ALA A 269 3.79 34.60 12.67
N PHE A 270 4.85 34.73 13.46
CA PHE A 270 5.39 35.99 13.94
C PHE A 270 6.90 36.02 13.71
N ASN A 271 7.46 37.21 13.55
CA ASN A 271 8.89 37.43 13.76
C ASN A 271 9.17 38.03 15.14
N ASP A 272 10.45 38.11 15.50
CA ASP A 272 10.90 38.64 16.80
C ASP A 272 10.54 40.12 17.02
N ALA A 273 10.25 40.87 15.94
CA ALA A 273 9.80 42.25 16.01
C ALA A 273 8.28 42.39 16.28
N GLY A 274 7.54 41.28 16.37
CA GLY A 274 6.09 41.29 16.61
C GLY A 274 5.23 41.46 15.36
N ALA A 275 5.80 41.45 14.16
CA ALA A 275 5.03 41.43 12.93
C ALA A 275 4.38 40.04 12.76
N GLY A 276 3.05 40.00 12.76
CA GLY A 276 2.27 38.77 12.71
C GLY A 276 1.42 38.68 11.45
N TYR A 277 1.38 37.49 10.83
CA TYR A 277 0.55 37.20 9.67
C TYR A 277 -0.22 35.90 9.88
N ALA A 278 -1.45 35.85 9.37
CA ALA A 278 -2.28 34.65 9.35
C ALA A 278 -2.82 34.39 7.94
N THR A 279 -2.94 33.11 7.57
CA THR A 279 -3.34 32.68 6.22
C THR A 279 -4.40 31.60 6.27
N GLY A 280 -5.20 31.49 5.21
CA GLY A 280 -6.25 30.49 5.17
C GLY A 280 -7.01 30.40 3.85
N GLN A 281 -8.28 30.03 3.98
CA GLN A 281 -9.15 29.65 2.86
C GLN A 281 -9.24 30.74 1.79
N SER A 282 -9.36 30.31 0.53
CA SER A 282 -9.46 31.17 -0.65
C SER A 282 -8.25 32.11 -0.84
N GLY A 283 -7.08 31.74 -0.31
CA GLY A 283 -5.87 32.53 -0.42
C GLY A 283 -5.84 33.77 0.48
N ALA A 284 -6.64 33.79 1.55
CA ALA A 284 -6.72 34.93 2.46
C ALA A 284 -5.40 35.14 3.23
N ILE A 285 -5.04 36.41 3.43
CA ILE A 285 -3.90 36.85 4.22
C ILE A 285 -4.36 37.98 5.15
N TYR A 286 -4.01 37.88 6.44
CA TYR A 286 -4.29 38.88 7.46
C TYR A 286 -2.99 39.32 8.12
N GLU A 287 -2.91 40.58 8.49
CA GLU A 287 -1.77 41.19 9.19
C GLU A 287 -2.22 41.70 10.55
N ARG A 288 -1.38 41.49 11.57
CA ARG A 288 -1.64 41.98 12.92
C ARG A 288 -1.14 43.41 13.07
N LYS A 289 -2.05 44.38 13.21
CA LYS A 289 -1.76 45.80 13.41
C LYS A 289 -2.39 46.32 14.69
N GLY A 290 -1.59 46.93 15.56
CA GLY A 290 -2.09 47.59 16.78
C GLY A 290 -2.92 46.69 17.70
N GLY A 291 -2.69 45.37 17.67
CA GLY A 291 -3.47 44.40 18.45
C GLY A 291 -4.73 43.83 17.78
N ALA A 292 -5.04 44.27 16.55
CA ALA A 292 -6.14 43.78 15.74
C ALA A 292 -5.63 43.06 14.48
N TRP A 293 -6.46 42.18 13.91
CA TRP A 293 -6.17 41.47 12.67
C TRP A 293 -6.92 42.11 11.50
N GLU A 294 -6.19 42.53 10.48
CA GLU A 294 -6.72 43.23 9.31
C GLU A 294 -6.44 42.45 8.03
N ALA A 295 -7.42 42.37 7.12
CA ALA A 295 -7.26 41.70 5.84
C ALA A 295 -6.28 42.46 4.93
N VAL A 296 -5.36 41.74 4.30
CA VAL A 296 -4.37 42.30 3.37
C VAL A 296 -4.89 42.22 1.94
N SER A 297 -4.94 43.36 1.25
CA SER A 297 -5.18 43.38 -0.20
C SER A 297 -3.86 43.20 -0.94
N THR A 298 -3.60 42.00 -1.45
CA THR A 298 -2.35 41.68 -2.15
C THR A 298 -2.33 42.17 -3.60
N GLY A 299 -3.50 42.35 -4.22
CA GLY A 299 -3.63 42.61 -5.66
C GLY A 299 -3.35 41.39 -6.55
N LEU A 300 -3.12 40.21 -5.97
CA LEU A 300 -2.79 38.97 -6.69
C LEU A 300 -4.03 38.11 -6.94
N SER A 301 -4.03 37.36 -8.05
CA SER A 301 -5.03 36.32 -8.32
C SER A 301 -4.53 34.96 -7.83
N ILE A 302 -4.74 34.68 -6.54
CA ILE A 302 -4.29 33.43 -5.90
C ILE A 302 -5.33 32.33 -6.17
N ARG A 303 -4.95 31.32 -6.96
CA ARG A 303 -5.79 30.15 -7.26
C ARG A 303 -5.45 28.99 -6.34
N ALA A 304 -5.90 29.06 -5.09
CA ALA A 304 -5.75 27.98 -4.12
C ALA A 304 -7.04 27.80 -3.32
N GLN A 305 -7.36 26.56 -2.92
CA GLN A 305 -8.41 26.34 -1.93
C GLN A 305 -8.05 27.02 -0.60
N SER A 306 -6.76 26.99 -0.22
CA SER A 306 -6.26 27.65 0.97
C SER A 306 -4.75 27.89 0.92
N LEU A 307 -4.28 28.94 1.60
CA LEU A 307 -2.88 29.11 1.99
C LEU A 307 -2.67 28.46 3.36
N HIS A 308 -2.07 27.26 3.34
CA HIS A 308 -1.95 26.36 4.49
C HIS A 308 -0.97 26.86 5.55
N ALA A 309 0.15 27.48 5.15
CA ALA A 309 1.21 27.90 6.06
C ALA A 309 1.82 29.25 5.66
N VAL A 310 2.39 29.92 6.65
CA VAL A 310 3.06 31.22 6.52
C VAL A 310 4.31 31.27 7.38
N TRP A 311 5.35 31.94 6.89
CA TRP A 311 6.56 32.25 7.63
C TRP A 311 6.88 33.75 7.46
N VAL A 312 7.32 34.38 8.55
CA VAL A 312 7.68 35.82 8.58
C VAL A 312 9.17 35.94 8.82
N GLY A 313 9.86 36.55 7.87
CA GLY A 313 11.31 36.72 7.93
C GLY A 313 11.74 37.71 9.02
N PRO A 314 13.00 37.61 9.49
CA PRO A 314 13.52 38.50 10.53
C PRO A 314 13.49 39.99 10.17
N LYS A 315 13.53 40.33 8.87
CA LYS A 315 13.42 41.72 8.38
C LYS A 315 12.02 42.07 7.92
N GLY A 316 11.05 41.16 8.09
CA GLY A 316 9.65 41.37 7.78
C GLY A 316 9.27 41.08 6.33
N SER A 317 10.02 40.23 5.61
CA SER A 317 9.44 39.57 4.43
C SER A 317 8.41 38.51 4.87
N VAL A 318 7.52 38.13 3.97
CA VAL A 318 6.50 37.10 4.26
C VAL A 318 6.50 36.08 3.15
N TRP A 319 6.42 34.80 3.53
CA TRP A 319 6.24 33.68 2.61
C TRP A 319 5.00 32.91 3.01
N ALA A 320 4.08 32.70 2.06
CA ALA A 320 2.88 31.90 2.28
C ALA A 320 2.76 30.82 1.20
N VAL A 321 2.38 29.61 1.62
CA VAL A 321 2.25 28.45 0.74
C VAL A 321 0.90 27.78 0.88
N GLY A 322 0.45 27.11 -0.18
CA GLY A 322 -0.81 26.37 -0.16
C GLY A 322 -1.11 25.65 -1.47
N GLY A 323 -2.40 25.48 -1.74
CA GLY A 323 -2.93 24.80 -2.92
C GLY A 323 -4.32 24.21 -2.66
N ASN A 324 -4.60 23.06 -3.25
CA ASN A 324 -5.81 22.27 -3.00
C ASN A 324 -5.63 21.36 -1.78
N VAL A 325 -5.53 21.98 -0.60
CA VAL A 325 -5.19 21.33 0.68
C VAL A 325 -6.40 20.90 1.51
N LEU A 326 -7.63 21.23 1.08
CA LEU A 326 -8.86 20.88 1.80
C LEU A 326 -9.50 19.58 1.27
N GLY A 327 -8.96 19.03 0.17
CA GLY A 327 -9.37 17.76 -0.40
C GLY A 327 -8.21 16.77 -0.46
N ALA A 328 -8.53 15.49 -0.69
CA ALA A 328 -7.54 14.40 -0.77
C ALA A 328 -6.54 14.55 -1.93
N GLY A 329 -6.83 15.40 -2.91
CA GLY A 329 -5.98 15.63 -4.08
C GLY A 329 -4.61 16.18 -3.73
N LEU A 330 -4.49 17.15 -2.80
CA LEU A 330 -3.21 17.79 -2.42
C LEU A 330 -2.36 18.22 -3.64
N ASP A 331 -2.94 18.96 -4.58
CA ASP A 331 -2.31 19.44 -5.81
C ASP A 331 -2.45 20.98 -5.96
N GLY A 332 -2.04 21.51 -7.12
CA GLY A 332 -2.20 22.93 -7.44
C GLY A 332 -1.42 23.85 -6.51
N GLY A 333 -0.18 23.49 -6.19
CA GLY A 333 0.62 24.20 -5.20
C GLY A 333 0.88 25.66 -5.58
N VAL A 334 0.87 26.53 -4.57
CA VAL A 334 1.05 27.98 -4.70
C VAL A 334 2.09 28.49 -3.70
N LEU A 335 2.90 29.46 -4.13
CA LEU A 335 3.90 30.16 -3.33
C LEU A 335 3.76 31.68 -3.53
N VAL A 336 3.53 32.40 -2.44
CA VAL A 336 3.31 33.86 -2.40
C VAL A 336 4.37 34.51 -1.52
N HIS A 337 4.91 35.65 -1.96
CA HIS A 337 5.98 36.36 -1.26
C HIS A 337 5.74 37.87 -1.15
N LEU A 338 5.99 38.45 0.03
CA LEU A 338 6.12 39.89 0.25
C LEU A 338 7.59 40.23 0.49
N GLY A 339 8.21 40.98 -0.41
CA GLY A 339 9.62 41.38 -0.29
C GLY A 339 10.01 42.53 -1.22
N SER A 340 11.26 42.98 -1.12
CA SER A 340 11.80 44.07 -1.96
C SER A 340 12.49 43.57 -3.23
N ALA A 341 12.86 42.29 -3.30
CA ALA A 341 13.53 41.68 -4.45
C ALA A 341 12.58 40.75 -5.23
N ALA A 342 12.77 40.70 -6.56
CA ALA A 342 12.11 39.70 -7.39
C ALA A 342 12.71 38.30 -7.12
N VAL A 343 11.85 37.30 -6.91
CA VAL A 343 12.22 35.92 -6.62
C VAL A 343 11.94 35.07 -7.87
N PRO A 344 12.87 34.20 -8.32
CA PRO A 344 12.61 33.30 -9.45
C PRO A 344 11.55 32.24 -9.12
N THR A 345 10.86 31.75 -10.13
CA THR A 345 9.95 30.60 -10.00
C THR A 345 10.75 29.29 -9.91
N PRO A 346 10.40 28.35 -9.02
CA PRO A 346 11.05 27.04 -8.96
C PRO A 346 10.80 26.21 -10.22
N GLU A 347 11.86 25.60 -10.76
CA GLU A 347 11.75 24.58 -11.80
C GLU A 347 11.49 23.21 -11.15
N ILE A 348 10.35 22.60 -11.48
CA ILE A 348 9.98 21.27 -10.98
C ILE A 348 10.30 20.22 -12.03
N GLN A 349 11.07 19.19 -11.66
CA GLN A 349 11.27 18.04 -12.53
C GLN A 349 9.97 17.26 -12.67
N ALA A 350 9.47 17.11 -13.91
CA ALA A 350 8.28 16.31 -14.18
C ALA A 350 8.53 14.84 -13.79
N THR A 351 7.52 14.20 -13.19
CA THR A 351 7.51 12.75 -12.99
C THR A 351 7.64 12.05 -14.35
N THR A 352 8.52 11.06 -14.44
CA THR A 352 8.75 10.27 -15.66
C THR A 352 7.42 9.70 -16.17
N PRO A 353 7.07 9.85 -17.46
CA PRO A 353 5.85 9.27 -18.01
C PRO A 353 5.88 7.73 -17.89
N ALA A 354 4.68 7.12 -17.84
CA ALA A 354 4.53 5.68 -17.83
C ALA A 354 5.29 5.04 -19.01
N VAL A 355 6.08 4.00 -18.72
CA VAL A 355 6.84 3.29 -19.74
C VAL A 355 5.86 2.51 -20.61
N THR A 356 5.67 2.95 -21.85
CA THR A 356 4.81 2.29 -22.84
C THR A 356 5.56 1.29 -23.72
N THR A 357 6.88 1.18 -23.54
CA THR A 357 7.73 0.33 -24.37
C THR A 357 8.19 -0.90 -23.60
N CYS A 358 8.16 -2.05 -24.27
CA CYS A 358 8.70 -3.29 -23.77
C CYS A 358 10.22 -3.17 -23.57
N PRO A 359 10.73 -3.48 -22.37
CA PRO A 359 12.17 -3.53 -22.14
C PRO A 359 12.78 -4.71 -22.91
N ALA A 360 14.07 -4.61 -23.24
CA ALA A 360 14.73 -5.58 -24.12
C ALA A 360 14.73 -7.02 -23.58
N ASP A 361 14.83 -7.19 -22.27
CA ASP A 361 14.72 -8.46 -21.55
C ASP A 361 13.27 -8.96 -21.40
N GLY A 362 12.27 -8.10 -21.64
CA GLY A 362 10.85 -8.44 -21.66
C GLY A 362 10.36 -9.04 -22.99
N VAL A 363 11.15 -8.96 -24.07
CA VAL A 363 10.74 -9.41 -25.42
C VAL A 363 10.67 -10.93 -25.51
N ASP A 364 11.62 -11.65 -24.92
CA ASP A 364 11.66 -13.11 -24.93
C ASP A 364 12.21 -13.61 -23.60
N LEU A 365 11.30 -13.92 -22.69
CA LEU A 365 11.59 -14.18 -21.27
C LEU A 365 12.19 -15.57 -21.03
N ALA A 366 11.97 -16.51 -21.94
CA ALA A 366 12.41 -17.91 -21.80
C ALA A 366 12.98 -18.46 -23.11
N PRO A 367 14.06 -17.85 -23.65
CA PRO A 367 14.63 -18.27 -24.93
C PRO A 367 15.05 -19.75 -24.89
N GLY A 368 14.72 -20.49 -25.94
CA GLY A 368 15.04 -21.91 -26.07
C GLY A 368 14.08 -22.87 -25.37
N LYS A 369 13.07 -22.37 -24.63
CA LYS A 369 11.93 -23.20 -24.18
C LYS A 369 10.92 -23.41 -25.33
N SER A 370 9.95 -24.29 -25.11
CA SER A 370 8.87 -24.52 -26.08
C SER A 370 8.12 -23.21 -26.37
N ILE A 371 7.43 -23.15 -27.51
CA ILE A 371 6.67 -21.94 -27.85
C ILE A 371 5.54 -21.67 -26.84
N ALA A 372 4.92 -22.72 -26.30
CA ALA A 372 3.86 -22.61 -25.31
C ALA A 372 4.39 -22.02 -24.01
N ARG A 373 5.56 -22.49 -23.54
CA ARG A 373 6.23 -21.93 -22.36
C ARG A 373 6.58 -20.45 -22.55
N ARG A 374 7.06 -20.06 -23.73
CA ARG A 374 7.43 -18.65 -23.99
C ARG A 374 6.21 -17.72 -23.98
N TRP A 375 5.06 -18.16 -24.52
CA TRP A 375 3.80 -17.42 -24.41
C TRP A 375 3.21 -17.44 -23.00
N ASN A 376 3.38 -18.52 -22.24
CA ASN A 376 3.03 -18.54 -20.82
C ASN A 376 3.82 -17.47 -20.03
N GLU A 377 5.13 -17.32 -20.26
CA GLU A 377 5.89 -16.24 -19.62
C GLU A 377 5.42 -14.83 -20.04
N GLN A 378 4.96 -14.66 -21.28
CA GLN A 378 4.39 -13.39 -21.75
C GLN A 378 3.12 -13.01 -20.95
N ILE A 379 2.18 -13.94 -20.76
CA ILE A 379 0.99 -13.65 -19.95
C ILE A 379 1.35 -13.45 -18.47
N LEU A 380 2.25 -14.25 -17.90
CA LEU A 380 2.69 -14.07 -16.52
C LEU A 380 3.30 -12.67 -16.32
N ASN A 381 4.12 -12.19 -17.26
CA ASN A 381 4.65 -10.82 -17.24
C ASN A 381 3.55 -9.75 -17.34
N ALA A 382 2.52 -9.99 -18.15
CA ALA A 382 1.37 -9.08 -18.23
C ALA A 382 0.55 -9.04 -16.93
N VAL A 383 0.34 -10.19 -16.27
CA VAL A 383 -0.34 -10.26 -14.96
C VAL A 383 0.42 -9.47 -13.90
N ARG A 384 1.75 -9.60 -13.83
CA ARG A 384 2.59 -8.84 -12.88
C ARG A 384 2.42 -7.32 -12.99
N ARG A 385 2.06 -6.82 -14.19
CA ARG A 385 1.87 -5.39 -14.48
C ARG A 385 0.44 -4.90 -14.21
N ASP A 386 -0.54 -5.79 -14.24
CA ASP A 386 -1.95 -5.43 -14.15
C ASP A 386 -2.48 -5.53 -12.72
N ILE A 387 -3.58 -4.83 -12.42
CA ILE A 387 -4.21 -4.88 -11.11
C ILE A 387 -4.66 -6.30 -10.75
N PRO A 388 -4.67 -6.69 -9.46
CA PRO A 388 -4.97 -8.04 -9.01
C PRO A 388 -6.47 -8.33 -9.13
N ARG A 389 -6.84 -9.10 -10.14
CA ARG A 389 -8.18 -9.61 -10.37
C ARG A 389 -8.06 -11.12 -10.56
N PRO A 390 -7.93 -11.91 -9.49
CA PRO A 390 -7.57 -13.33 -9.60
C PRO A 390 -8.48 -14.14 -10.53
N GLY A 391 -9.79 -13.86 -10.51
CA GLY A 391 -10.73 -14.45 -11.46
C GLY A 391 -10.40 -14.11 -12.92
N VAL A 392 -10.19 -12.83 -13.23
CA VAL A 392 -9.83 -12.36 -14.59
C VAL A 392 -8.52 -12.99 -15.06
N HIS A 393 -7.52 -13.04 -14.18
CA HIS A 393 -6.21 -13.62 -14.50
C HIS A 393 -6.29 -15.14 -14.73
N ALA A 394 -7.03 -15.87 -13.89
CA ALA A 394 -7.27 -17.31 -14.08
C ALA A 394 -7.99 -17.59 -15.41
N ARG A 395 -9.00 -16.78 -15.75
CA ARG A 395 -9.72 -16.86 -17.03
C ARG A 395 -8.81 -16.58 -18.23
N ASN A 396 -7.94 -15.57 -18.14
CA ASN A 396 -7.00 -15.24 -19.22
C ASN A 396 -5.94 -16.33 -19.40
N LEU A 397 -5.45 -16.94 -18.32
CA LEU A 397 -4.57 -18.11 -18.36
C LEU A 397 -5.25 -19.28 -19.07
N TYR A 398 -6.48 -19.64 -18.68
CA TYR A 398 -7.23 -20.72 -19.32
C TYR A 398 -7.45 -20.48 -20.81
N HIS A 399 -7.89 -19.28 -21.21
CA HIS A 399 -8.12 -18.97 -22.60
C HIS A 399 -6.84 -18.98 -23.45
N LEU A 400 -5.71 -18.57 -22.88
CA LEU A 400 -4.42 -18.75 -23.53
C LEU A 400 -4.09 -20.25 -23.67
N ALA A 401 -4.20 -21.03 -22.60
CA ALA A 401 -3.92 -22.47 -22.62
C ALA A 401 -4.78 -23.21 -23.65
N ALA A 402 -6.07 -22.92 -23.72
CA ALA A 402 -6.99 -23.48 -24.71
C ALA A 402 -6.62 -23.06 -26.14
N ALA A 403 -6.21 -21.81 -26.37
CA ALA A 403 -5.75 -21.36 -27.68
C ALA A 403 -4.49 -22.10 -28.15
N MET A 404 -3.53 -22.32 -27.24
CA MET A 404 -2.31 -23.06 -27.54
C MET A 404 -2.60 -24.56 -27.74
N TRP A 405 -3.54 -25.12 -26.96
CA TRP A 405 -3.99 -26.50 -27.10
C TRP A 405 -4.67 -26.74 -28.44
N ASP A 406 -5.67 -25.94 -28.82
CA ASP A 406 -6.39 -26.10 -30.09
C ASP A 406 -5.44 -26.03 -31.29
N ALA A 407 -4.46 -25.12 -31.24
CA ALA A 407 -3.45 -25.00 -32.29
C ALA A 407 -2.52 -26.22 -32.36
N TRP A 408 -2.22 -26.86 -31.23
CA TRP A 408 -1.43 -28.09 -31.18
C TRP A 408 -2.23 -29.31 -31.63
N ALA A 409 -3.46 -29.44 -31.14
CA ALA A 409 -4.40 -30.55 -31.37
C ALA A 409 -4.90 -30.62 -32.81
N ALA A 410 -4.94 -29.48 -33.51
CA ALA A 410 -5.22 -29.42 -34.95
C ALA A 410 -4.26 -30.27 -35.78
N TYR A 411 -3.00 -30.42 -35.35
CA TYR A 411 -1.99 -31.25 -36.04
C TYR A 411 -1.75 -32.62 -35.38
N ASP A 412 -2.62 -33.01 -34.45
CA ASP A 412 -2.61 -34.33 -33.82
C ASP A 412 -3.78 -35.19 -34.35
N ASP A 413 -3.54 -36.48 -34.59
CA ASP A 413 -4.56 -37.36 -35.18
C ASP A 413 -5.66 -37.77 -34.18
N VAL A 414 -5.43 -37.60 -32.88
CA VAL A 414 -6.30 -38.12 -31.80
C VAL A 414 -6.96 -36.99 -31.02
N ALA A 415 -6.18 -36.01 -30.57
CA ALA A 415 -6.62 -35.04 -29.56
C ALA A 415 -7.76 -34.12 -30.04
N ASP A 416 -8.82 -33.92 -29.26
CA ASP A 416 -9.90 -32.97 -29.63
C ASP A 416 -9.52 -31.52 -29.28
N GLY A 417 -9.89 -30.58 -30.15
CA GLY A 417 -9.88 -29.15 -29.81
C GLY A 417 -11.00 -28.76 -28.83
N VAL A 418 -10.73 -27.82 -27.93
CA VAL A 418 -11.69 -27.27 -26.96
C VAL A 418 -12.71 -26.38 -27.66
N PHE A 419 -12.25 -25.34 -28.36
CA PHE A 419 -13.12 -24.39 -29.07
C PHE A 419 -13.16 -24.67 -30.56
N VAL A 420 -11.99 -24.92 -31.17
CA VAL A 420 -11.83 -25.22 -32.58
C VAL A 420 -11.28 -26.63 -32.73
N ASP A 421 -12.06 -27.51 -33.34
CA ASP A 421 -11.67 -28.87 -33.68
C ASP A 421 -11.56 -29.02 -35.20
N ASP A 422 -10.41 -28.59 -35.73
CA ASP A 422 -10.13 -28.57 -37.18
C ASP A 422 -8.78 -29.22 -37.45
N LYS A 423 -8.82 -30.44 -38.02
CA LYS A 423 -7.63 -31.25 -38.28
C LYS A 423 -6.88 -30.78 -39.52
N ARG A 424 -5.59 -30.51 -39.37
CA ARG A 424 -4.69 -29.98 -40.40
C ARG A 424 -3.46 -30.86 -40.55
N ALA A 425 -2.89 -30.85 -41.76
CA ALA A 425 -1.63 -31.51 -42.08
C ALA A 425 -0.58 -30.47 -42.49
N ALA A 426 0.67 -30.71 -42.11
CA ALA A 426 1.81 -29.87 -42.49
C ALA A 426 3.03 -30.72 -42.82
N GLY A 427 3.89 -30.22 -43.72
CA GLY A 427 5.17 -30.88 -44.03
C GLY A 427 6.17 -30.83 -42.87
N ASP A 428 6.14 -29.75 -42.09
CA ASP A 428 6.86 -29.60 -40.81
C ASP A 428 5.83 -29.25 -39.73
N VAL A 429 5.41 -30.27 -38.99
CA VAL A 429 4.36 -30.14 -37.97
C VAL A 429 4.82 -29.29 -36.79
N GLU A 430 6.09 -29.37 -36.40
CA GLU A 430 6.59 -28.60 -35.25
C GLU A 430 6.70 -27.11 -35.59
N ALA A 431 7.16 -26.77 -36.79
CA ALA A 431 7.15 -25.38 -37.26
C ALA A 431 5.72 -24.84 -37.40
N ALA A 432 4.80 -25.66 -37.94
CA ALA A 432 3.39 -25.28 -38.07
C ALA A 432 2.71 -25.05 -36.72
N ARG A 433 2.92 -25.95 -35.75
CA ARG A 433 2.45 -25.77 -34.36
C ARG A 433 3.02 -24.50 -33.74
N ALA A 434 4.32 -24.24 -33.92
CA ALA A 434 4.95 -23.04 -33.37
C ALA A 434 4.34 -21.74 -33.90
N GLU A 435 4.08 -21.68 -35.20
CA GLU A 435 3.45 -20.53 -35.85
C GLU A 435 1.97 -20.40 -35.44
N ALA A 436 1.18 -21.47 -35.54
CA ALA A 436 -0.25 -21.44 -35.19
C ALA A 436 -0.48 -21.05 -33.72
N ILE A 437 0.28 -21.64 -32.79
CA ILE A 437 0.24 -21.28 -31.36
C ILE A 437 0.55 -19.80 -31.17
N SER A 438 1.52 -19.26 -31.89
CA SER A 438 1.93 -17.87 -31.72
C SER A 438 0.88 -16.88 -32.18
N TYR A 439 0.23 -17.13 -33.32
CA TYR A 439 -0.88 -16.29 -33.76
C TYR A 439 -2.10 -16.44 -32.84
N ALA A 440 -2.43 -17.65 -32.39
CA ALA A 440 -3.56 -17.86 -31.46
C ALA A 440 -3.34 -17.15 -30.12
N ALA A 441 -2.17 -17.33 -29.52
CA ALA A 441 -1.77 -16.66 -28.28
C ALA A 441 -1.76 -15.12 -28.45
N TYR A 442 -1.16 -14.62 -29.53
CA TYR A 442 -1.10 -13.20 -29.82
C TYR A 442 -2.50 -12.57 -29.90
N ARG A 443 -3.45 -13.18 -30.61
CA ARG A 443 -4.82 -12.66 -30.74
C ARG A 443 -5.55 -12.62 -29.40
N VAL A 444 -5.48 -13.69 -28.62
CA VAL A 444 -6.12 -13.75 -27.29
C VAL A 444 -5.49 -12.69 -26.37
N LEU A 445 -4.17 -12.62 -26.27
CA LEU A 445 -3.50 -11.71 -25.33
C LEU A 445 -3.66 -10.24 -25.70
N MET A 446 -3.57 -9.88 -26.98
CA MET A 446 -3.85 -8.51 -27.44
C MET A 446 -5.27 -8.08 -27.07
N HIS A 447 -6.24 -8.99 -27.15
CA HIS A 447 -7.63 -8.68 -26.77
C HIS A 447 -7.79 -8.49 -25.26
N ARG A 448 -7.22 -9.38 -24.45
CA ARG A 448 -7.39 -9.36 -22.98
C ARG A 448 -6.61 -8.27 -22.27
N TYR A 449 -5.48 -7.82 -22.83
CA TYR A 449 -4.59 -6.82 -22.22
C TYR A 449 -4.59 -5.47 -22.94
N GLN A 450 -5.64 -5.17 -23.70
CA GLN A 450 -5.82 -3.84 -24.28
C GLN A 450 -5.78 -2.76 -23.17
N PRO A 451 -5.31 -1.53 -23.46
CA PRO A 451 -5.11 -0.48 -22.45
C PRO A 451 -6.38 -0.05 -21.69
N SER A 452 -7.56 -0.33 -22.24
CA SER A 452 -8.86 -0.06 -21.60
C SER A 452 -9.23 -1.10 -20.53
N LEU A 453 -8.66 -2.30 -20.59
CA LEU A 453 -8.94 -3.40 -19.67
C LEU A 453 -7.84 -3.60 -18.64
N ALA A 454 -6.57 -3.35 -18.98
CA ALA A 454 -5.42 -3.67 -18.11
C ALA A 454 -4.49 -2.48 -17.85
N VAL A 455 -4.08 -2.31 -16.59
CA VAL A 455 -2.99 -1.39 -16.24
C VAL A 455 -1.68 -1.95 -16.79
N GLY A 456 -0.89 -1.09 -17.43
CA GLY A 456 0.29 -1.53 -18.18
C GLY A 456 -0.02 -2.22 -19.52
N GLY A 457 -1.30 -2.26 -19.94
CA GLY A 457 -1.75 -2.91 -21.18
C GLY A 457 -0.95 -2.50 -22.41
N ALA A 458 -0.69 -1.19 -22.60
CA ALA A 458 0.11 -0.70 -23.72
C ALA A 458 1.53 -1.28 -23.77
N GLN A 459 2.17 -1.49 -22.61
CA GLN A 459 3.49 -2.12 -22.54
C GLN A 459 3.39 -3.63 -22.82
N SER A 460 2.33 -4.28 -22.35
CA SER A 460 2.08 -5.70 -22.64
C SER A 460 1.84 -5.93 -24.13
N GLU A 461 1.02 -5.11 -24.79
CA GLU A 461 0.83 -5.13 -26.24
C GLU A 461 2.16 -4.96 -27.00
N ASP A 462 2.98 -3.97 -26.63
CA ASP A 462 4.29 -3.78 -27.26
C ASP A 462 5.23 -4.98 -27.04
N CYS A 463 5.18 -5.63 -25.88
CA CYS A 463 5.93 -6.87 -25.65
C CYS A 463 5.45 -8.02 -26.53
N PHE A 464 4.14 -8.21 -26.66
CA PHE A 464 3.58 -9.28 -27.51
C PHE A 464 3.92 -9.06 -28.99
N THR A 465 3.81 -7.82 -29.48
CA THR A 465 4.16 -7.46 -30.86
C THR A 465 5.65 -7.69 -31.12
N LYS A 466 6.54 -7.18 -30.25
CA LYS A 466 7.99 -7.42 -30.39
C LYS A 466 8.37 -8.89 -30.28
N PHE A 467 7.62 -9.66 -29.51
CA PHE A 467 7.82 -11.10 -29.43
C PHE A 467 7.46 -11.80 -30.75
N MET A 468 6.34 -11.44 -31.39
CA MET A 468 6.00 -11.91 -32.75
C MET A 468 7.10 -11.59 -33.76
N GLU A 469 7.59 -10.34 -33.77
CA GLU A 469 8.70 -9.91 -34.64
C GLU A 469 9.99 -10.70 -34.35
N LYS A 470 10.28 -10.95 -33.07
CA LYS A 470 11.43 -11.75 -32.62
C LYS A 470 11.37 -13.19 -33.13
N LEU A 471 10.17 -13.76 -33.28
CA LEU A 471 9.94 -15.08 -33.85
C LEU A 471 9.99 -15.08 -35.39
N GLY A 472 10.01 -13.91 -36.02
CA GLY A 472 9.98 -13.76 -37.49
C GLY A 472 8.58 -13.81 -38.09
N TYR A 473 7.54 -13.64 -37.27
CA TYR A 473 6.14 -13.60 -37.71
C TYR A 473 5.66 -12.17 -37.94
N ASP A 474 4.72 -11.98 -38.86
CA ASP A 474 4.11 -10.68 -39.16
C ASP A 474 2.89 -10.46 -38.25
N PRO A 475 2.97 -9.59 -37.22
CA PRO A 475 1.86 -9.36 -36.30
C PRO A 475 0.61 -8.78 -36.99
N THR A 476 0.76 -8.19 -38.18
CA THR A 476 -0.33 -7.59 -38.97
C THR A 476 -1.11 -8.60 -39.82
N ASN A 477 -0.66 -9.86 -39.87
CA ASN A 477 -1.37 -10.91 -40.60
C ASN A 477 -2.61 -11.39 -39.83
N GLU A 478 -3.79 -10.97 -40.27
CA GLU A 478 -5.10 -11.28 -39.68
C GLU A 478 -5.91 -12.29 -40.52
N ALA A 479 -5.29 -12.96 -41.51
CA ALA A 479 -6.03 -13.94 -42.30
C ALA A 479 -6.55 -15.08 -41.40
N THR A 480 -7.83 -15.43 -41.50
CA THR A 480 -8.47 -16.54 -40.76
C THR A 480 -8.93 -17.68 -41.67
N THR A 481 -8.69 -17.53 -42.97
CA THR A 481 -9.05 -18.50 -44.00
C THR A 481 -7.81 -18.98 -44.74
N GLY A 482 -7.85 -20.23 -45.22
CA GLY A 482 -6.75 -20.89 -45.90
C GLY A 482 -6.07 -21.97 -45.06
N ASP A 483 -4.95 -22.48 -45.57
CA ASP A 483 -4.23 -23.64 -45.02
C ASP A 483 -2.95 -23.27 -44.26
N SER A 484 -2.66 -21.97 -44.08
CA SER A 484 -1.46 -21.56 -43.35
C SER A 484 -1.64 -21.76 -41.84
N PRO A 485 -0.55 -22.07 -41.10
CA PRO A 485 -0.61 -22.14 -39.64
C PRO A 485 -1.02 -20.80 -39.01
N ALA A 486 -0.58 -19.67 -39.58
CA ALA A 486 -1.05 -18.34 -39.19
C ALA A 486 -2.58 -18.20 -39.31
N ALA A 487 -3.18 -18.72 -40.39
CA ALA A 487 -4.62 -18.64 -40.59
C ALA A 487 -5.40 -19.47 -39.56
N LEU A 488 -4.90 -20.67 -39.25
CA LEU A 488 -5.45 -21.47 -38.16
C LEU A 488 -5.33 -20.76 -36.80
N GLY A 489 -4.14 -20.22 -36.48
CA GLY A 489 -3.92 -19.51 -35.22
C GLY A 489 -4.84 -18.31 -35.04
N ASN A 490 -5.00 -17.49 -36.07
CA ASN A 490 -5.93 -16.37 -36.06
C ASN A 490 -7.39 -16.83 -35.89
N LEU A 491 -7.82 -17.88 -36.61
CA LEU A 491 -9.16 -18.45 -36.49
C LEU A 491 -9.45 -18.91 -35.05
N ILE A 492 -8.49 -19.59 -34.42
CA ILE A 492 -8.60 -20.05 -33.03
C ILE A 492 -8.78 -18.86 -32.09
N GLY A 493 -7.90 -17.86 -32.21
CA GLY A 493 -7.96 -16.67 -31.37
C GLY A 493 -9.29 -15.93 -31.49
N GLU A 494 -9.77 -15.69 -32.71
CA GLU A 494 -11.07 -15.05 -32.96
C GLU A 494 -12.23 -15.89 -32.42
N THR A 495 -12.20 -17.22 -32.60
CA THR A 495 -13.25 -18.12 -32.12
C THR A 495 -13.35 -18.09 -30.61
N ILE A 496 -12.22 -18.11 -29.89
CA ILE A 496 -12.19 -18.02 -28.43
C ILE A 496 -12.73 -16.67 -27.96
N ILE A 497 -12.28 -15.57 -28.56
CA ILE A 497 -12.76 -14.21 -28.22
C ILE A 497 -14.29 -14.13 -28.39
N ALA A 498 -14.81 -14.61 -29.52
CA ALA A 498 -16.25 -14.59 -29.79
C ALA A 498 -17.05 -15.51 -28.85
N ALA A 499 -16.58 -16.73 -28.62
CA ALA A 499 -17.27 -17.72 -27.77
C ALA A 499 -17.34 -17.30 -26.30
N THR A 500 -16.44 -16.41 -25.86
CA THR A 500 -16.28 -16.02 -24.46
C THR A 500 -16.71 -14.58 -24.18
N ALA A 501 -17.30 -13.89 -25.17
CA ALA A 501 -17.76 -12.50 -25.01
C ALA A 501 -18.86 -12.37 -23.94
N ASP A 502 -19.75 -13.36 -23.87
CA ASP A 502 -20.91 -13.41 -22.97
C ASP A 502 -20.83 -14.57 -21.97
N ASP A 503 -19.62 -15.00 -21.59
CA ASP A 503 -19.40 -16.17 -20.73
C ASP A 503 -19.75 -15.95 -19.25
N GLY A 504 -20.25 -14.77 -18.88
CA GLY A 504 -20.57 -14.36 -17.52
C GLY A 504 -19.56 -13.41 -16.87
N ALA A 505 -18.38 -13.21 -17.47
CA ALA A 505 -17.32 -12.36 -16.91
C ALA A 505 -17.60 -10.85 -17.05
N ASN A 506 -18.49 -10.46 -17.99
CA ASN A 506 -18.80 -9.07 -18.31
C ASN A 506 -17.58 -8.25 -18.79
N GLU A 507 -16.76 -8.83 -19.68
CA GLU A 507 -15.51 -8.23 -20.15
C GLU A 507 -15.73 -6.88 -20.87
N ALA A 508 -16.78 -6.75 -21.67
CA ALA A 508 -17.07 -5.54 -22.44
C ALA A 508 -17.22 -4.27 -21.57
N ASP A 509 -17.64 -4.44 -20.32
CA ASP A 509 -17.78 -3.36 -19.33
C ASP A 509 -16.65 -3.33 -18.29
N ASN A 510 -15.48 -3.92 -18.63
CA ASN A 510 -14.31 -4.06 -17.75
C ASN A 510 -14.62 -4.85 -16.47
N TYR A 511 -15.32 -5.98 -16.63
CA TYR A 511 -15.60 -6.96 -15.56
C TYR A 511 -16.39 -6.38 -14.38
N LYS A 512 -17.19 -5.34 -14.63
CA LYS A 512 -18.06 -4.73 -13.61
C LYS A 512 -19.11 -5.72 -13.11
N ASP A 513 -19.46 -5.58 -11.83
CA ASP A 513 -20.57 -6.32 -11.23
C ASP A 513 -21.86 -6.14 -12.02
N THR A 514 -22.49 -7.27 -12.37
CA THR A 514 -23.80 -7.33 -13.02
C THR A 514 -24.92 -7.68 -12.05
N THR A 515 -24.60 -7.99 -10.79
CA THR A 515 -25.56 -8.50 -9.81
C THR A 515 -26.19 -7.42 -8.93
N GLY A 516 -25.65 -6.20 -8.96
CA GLY A 516 -26.13 -5.08 -8.13
C GLY A 516 -25.84 -5.27 -6.64
N TRP A 517 -24.74 -5.96 -6.32
CA TRP A 517 -24.38 -6.28 -4.94
C TRP A 517 -24.14 -5.00 -4.11
N THR A 518 -24.64 -5.01 -2.88
CA THR A 518 -24.35 -3.98 -1.88
C THR A 518 -24.07 -4.66 -0.54
N SER A 519 -23.18 -4.09 0.25
CA SER A 519 -22.93 -4.59 1.61
C SER A 519 -24.06 -4.17 2.55
N VAL A 520 -24.47 -5.09 3.42
CA VAL A 520 -25.34 -4.79 4.58
C VAL A 520 -24.60 -4.05 5.68
N ASN A 521 -23.28 -4.22 5.76
CA ASN A 521 -22.44 -3.61 6.77
C ASN A 521 -21.89 -2.27 6.29
N PRO A 522 -21.96 -1.21 7.10
CA PRO A 522 -21.28 0.04 6.79
C PRO A 522 -19.76 -0.20 6.75
N PRO A 523 -19.01 0.48 5.87
CA PRO A 523 -17.58 0.23 5.77
C PRO A 523 -16.81 0.54 7.07
N LEU A 524 -15.81 -0.28 7.39
CA LEU A 524 -14.90 -0.07 8.52
C LEU A 524 -13.78 0.90 8.14
N VAL A 525 -13.67 2.02 8.84
CA VAL A 525 -12.51 2.91 8.74
C VAL A 525 -11.34 2.27 9.48
N VAL A 526 -10.37 1.73 8.74
CA VAL A 526 -9.28 0.92 9.31
C VAL A 526 -8.44 1.70 10.32
N GLU A 527 -8.21 2.98 10.06
CA GLU A 527 -7.45 3.90 10.92
C GLU A 527 -8.23 4.42 12.14
N GLY A 528 -9.51 4.04 12.26
CA GLY A 528 -10.36 4.39 13.40
C GLY A 528 -10.61 3.21 14.34
N SER A 529 -11.04 3.53 15.56
CA SER A 529 -11.44 2.56 16.60
C SER A 529 -12.95 2.28 16.62
N ALA A 530 -13.75 3.08 15.89
CA ALA A 530 -15.21 2.97 15.90
C ALA A 530 -15.67 1.78 15.05
N ILE A 531 -16.36 0.83 15.69
CA ILE A 531 -16.84 -0.39 15.05
C ILE A 531 -18.37 -0.35 14.98
N THR A 532 -18.91 -0.33 13.76
CA THR A 532 -20.34 -0.47 13.49
C THR A 532 -20.55 -1.66 12.57
N VAL A 533 -21.30 -2.65 13.01
CA VAL A 533 -21.59 -3.87 12.24
C VAL A 533 -23.08 -4.16 12.41
N VAL A 534 -23.78 -4.39 11.30
CA VAL A 534 -25.20 -4.75 11.27
C VAL A 534 -25.34 -6.26 11.41
N ASP A 535 -24.54 -7.01 10.67
CA ASP A 535 -24.48 -8.47 10.73
C ASP A 535 -23.01 -8.93 10.77
N PRO A 536 -22.51 -9.42 11.93
CA PRO A 536 -21.12 -9.84 12.07
C PRO A 536 -20.78 -11.15 11.35
N SER A 537 -21.78 -11.88 10.84
CA SER A 537 -21.58 -13.04 9.97
C SER A 537 -21.36 -12.64 8.50
N VAL A 538 -21.46 -11.35 8.16
CA VAL A 538 -21.34 -10.86 6.79
C VAL A 538 -20.12 -9.96 6.62
N TRP A 539 -19.48 -10.04 5.46
CA TRP A 539 -18.32 -9.24 5.10
C TRP A 539 -18.59 -7.74 5.19
N GLN A 540 -17.64 -7.03 5.79
CA GLN A 540 -17.63 -5.58 5.93
C GLN A 540 -16.54 -4.99 5.02
N PRO A 541 -16.90 -4.11 4.06
CA PRO A 541 -15.92 -3.38 3.26
C PRO A 541 -15.02 -2.50 4.12
N LEU A 542 -13.77 -2.30 3.72
CA LEU A 542 -12.84 -1.41 4.41
C LEU A 542 -12.76 -0.04 3.73
N ILE A 543 -12.48 1.01 4.51
CA ILE A 543 -12.07 2.33 4.03
C ILE A 543 -10.59 2.52 4.34
N LEU A 544 -9.80 2.78 3.29
CA LEU A 544 -8.37 3.05 3.38
C LEU A 544 -8.07 4.52 3.07
N ALA A 545 -7.20 5.14 3.88
CA ALA A 545 -6.75 6.51 3.66
C ALA A 545 -5.84 6.62 2.43
N GLU A 546 -5.08 5.57 2.15
CA GLU A 546 -4.30 5.35 0.93
C GLU A 546 -4.51 3.90 0.51
N SER A 547 -4.63 3.65 -0.80
CA SER A 547 -4.85 2.30 -1.31
C SER A 547 -3.85 2.01 -2.41
N GLU A 548 -3.20 0.86 -2.36
CA GLU A 548 -2.36 0.31 -3.41
C GLU A 548 -2.83 -1.11 -3.68
N THR A 549 -2.75 -1.53 -4.92
CA THR A 549 -3.02 -2.93 -5.26
C THR A 549 -1.91 -3.85 -4.75
N GLN A 550 -2.19 -5.16 -4.77
CA GLN A 550 -1.23 -6.22 -4.43
C GLN A 550 0.08 -6.08 -5.22
N ASN A 551 -0.03 -5.69 -6.50
CA ASN A 551 1.09 -5.46 -7.39
C ASN A 551 1.72 -4.03 -7.27
N GLY A 552 1.35 -3.26 -6.24
CA GLY A 552 1.94 -1.95 -5.92
C GLY A 552 1.44 -0.77 -6.77
N ILE A 553 0.31 -0.90 -7.46
CA ILE A 553 -0.29 0.18 -8.24
C ILE A 553 -1.10 1.08 -7.31
N PRO A 554 -0.81 2.39 -7.20
CA PRO A 554 -1.61 3.31 -6.41
C PRO A 554 -3.05 3.40 -6.92
N THR A 555 -3.99 3.39 -5.98
CA THR A 555 -5.43 3.57 -6.20
C THR A 555 -5.93 4.69 -5.30
N GLY A 556 -7.04 5.33 -5.68
CA GLY A 556 -7.61 6.39 -4.85
C GLY A 556 -8.02 5.87 -3.47
N ALA A 557 -7.87 6.70 -2.43
CA ALA A 557 -8.48 6.45 -1.14
C ALA A 557 -9.99 6.17 -1.31
N GLY A 558 -10.52 5.19 -0.59
CA GLY A 558 -11.93 4.83 -0.80
C GLY A 558 -12.41 3.58 -0.09
N VAL A 559 -13.70 3.33 -0.27
CA VAL A 559 -14.39 2.12 0.17
C VAL A 559 -14.04 0.97 -0.78
N GLN A 560 -13.66 -0.19 -0.23
CA GLN A 560 -13.49 -1.41 -1.00
C GLN A 560 -14.79 -1.81 -1.72
N GLY A 561 -14.70 -2.08 -3.03
CA GLY A 561 -15.76 -2.76 -3.78
C GLY A 561 -15.57 -4.27 -3.75
N TYR A 562 -16.63 -5.06 -3.99
CA TYR A 562 -16.51 -6.51 -4.13
C TYR A 562 -15.93 -6.86 -5.51
N ILE A 563 -14.64 -7.21 -5.55
CA ILE A 563 -13.99 -7.68 -6.77
C ILE A 563 -14.58 -9.03 -7.20
N GLY A 564 -15.17 -9.09 -8.40
CA GLY A 564 -15.68 -10.32 -9.00
C GLY A 564 -16.99 -10.82 -8.41
N SER A 565 -17.88 -9.97 -7.91
CA SER A 565 -19.17 -10.39 -7.32
C SER A 565 -20.09 -11.21 -8.25
N ASN A 566 -19.88 -11.15 -9.56
CA ASN A 566 -20.57 -11.95 -10.57
C ASN A 566 -19.78 -13.20 -11.03
N TRP A 567 -18.61 -13.49 -10.45
CA TRP A 567 -17.69 -14.50 -11.01
C TRP A 567 -18.25 -15.93 -10.97
N ASN A 568 -19.25 -16.18 -10.13
CA ASN A 568 -19.99 -17.46 -10.09
C ASN A 568 -20.86 -17.71 -11.34
N LEU A 569 -21.06 -16.69 -12.18
CA LEU A 569 -21.78 -16.78 -13.44
C LEU A 569 -20.85 -17.13 -14.61
N VAL A 570 -19.53 -17.10 -14.41
CA VAL A 570 -18.55 -17.40 -15.45
C VAL A 570 -18.64 -18.88 -15.84
N THR A 571 -18.58 -19.15 -17.14
CA THR A 571 -18.65 -20.51 -17.70
C THR A 571 -17.41 -21.33 -17.29
N PRO A 572 -17.58 -22.49 -16.63
CA PRO A 572 -16.46 -23.33 -16.20
C PRO A 572 -15.87 -24.16 -17.36
N PHE A 573 -14.68 -24.71 -17.14
CA PHE A 573 -13.99 -25.65 -18.01
C PHE A 573 -14.53 -27.08 -17.85
N ALA A 574 -14.58 -27.57 -16.61
CA ALA A 574 -14.89 -28.97 -16.28
C ALA A 574 -16.16 -29.13 -15.45
N MET A 575 -16.41 -28.19 -14.53
CA MET A 575 -17.49 -28.32 -13.55
C MET A 575 -18.88 -28.22 -14.16
N THR A 576 -19.85 -28.91 -13.56
CA THR A 576 -21.27 -28.83 -13.91
C THR A 576 -22.13 -28.68 -12.66
N ARG A 577 -23.36 -28.21 -12.82
CA ARG A 577 -24.36 -28.08 -11.75
C ARG A 577 -25.76 -28.33 -12.30
N GLU A 578 -26.67 -28.82 -11.46
CA GLU A 578 -28.03 -29.17 -11.89
C GLU A 578 -28.87 -27.93 -12.18
N HIS A 579 -28.81 -26.93 -11.28
CA HIS A 579 -29.53 -25.68 -11.41
C HIS A 579 -28.61 -24.44 -11.35
N PRO A 580 -28.96 -23.32 -12.03
CA PRO A 580 -28.14 -22.10 -12.03
C PRO A 580 -27.90 -21.46 -10.66
N GLU A 581 -28.75 -21.74 -9.67
CA GLU A 581 -28.63 -21.27 -8.29
C GLU A 581 -27.68 -22.13 -7.45
N ASP A 582 -27.37 -23.35 -7.89
CA ASP A 582 -26.53 -24.27 -7.14
C ASP A 582 -25.07 -23.83 -7.17
N LEU A 583 -24.35 -24.14 -6.09
CA LEU A 583 -22.90 -24.12 -6.07
C LEU A 583 -22.39 -25.33 -6.88
N PHE A 584 -21.35 -25.13 -7.69
CA PHE A 584 -20.69 -26.23 -8.42
C PHE A 584 -20.16 -27.31 -7.46
N HIS A 585 -19.63 -26.87 -6.32
CA HIS A 585 -19.28 -27.72 -5.20
C HIS A 585 -19.83 -27.10 -3.92
N ASP A 586 -20.71 -27.83 -3.24
CA ASP A 586 -21.32 -27.42 -1.97
C ASP A 586 -20.35 -27.71 -0.81
N PRO A 587 -19.86 -26.68 -0.08
CA PRO A 587 -19.01 -26.87 1.08
C PRO A 587 -19.76 -27.31 2.35
N GLY A 588 -21.09 -27.37 2.32
CA GLY A 588 -21.93 -27.54 3.50
C GLY A 588 -22.14 -26.22 4.25
N PRO A 589 -22.39 -26.26 5.58
CA PRO A 589 -22.65 -25.07 6.38
C PRO A 589 -21.52 -24.04 6.32
N PHE A 590 -21.88 -22.76 6.26
CA PHE A 590 -20.92 -21.66 6.25
C PHE A 590 -20.61 -21.18 7.67
N PRO A 591 -19.37 -20.75 7.93
CA PRO A 591 -19.03 -20.12 9.21
C PRO A 591 -19.87 -18.87 9.47
N ALA A 592 -20.52 -18.81 10.63
CA ALA A 592 -21.30 -17.70 11.14
C ALA A 592 -20.73 -17.19 12.47
N PHE A 593 -21.09 -15.97 12.85
CA PHE A 593 -20.58 -15.33 14.06
C PHE A 593 -20.90 -16.09 15.36
N ASP A 594 -22.03 -16.81 15.39
CA ASP A 594 -22.53 -17.58 16.51
C ASP A 594 -22.08 -19.06 16.50
N ASP A 595 -21.18 -19.45 15.57
CA ASP A 595 -20.54 -20.76 15.63
C ASP A 595 -19.80 -20.96 16.95
N ALA A 596 -19.86 -22.18 17.47
CA ALA A 596 -19.25 -22.54 18.74
C ALA A 596 -17.72 -22.32 18.72
N GLU A 597 -17.09 -22.53 17.57
CA GLU A 597 -15.65 -22.40 17.35
C GLU A 597 -15.21 -20.99 16.92
N MET A 598 -16.13 -20.05 16.66
CA MET A 598 -15.79 -18.71 16.17
C MET A 598 -14.82 -17.97 17.11
N ASN A 599 -14.98 -18.15 18.42
CA ASN A 599 -14.07 -17.59 19.41
C ASN A 599 -12.67 -18.21 19.32
N ASP A 600 -12.57 -19.51 19.10
CA ASP A 600 -11.29 -20.21 18.98
C ASP A 600 -10.55 -19.78 17.70
N TRP A 601 -11.27 -19.62 16.58
CA TRP A 601 -10.69 -19.11 15.33
C TRP A 601 -10.20 -17.67 15.45
N ALA A 602 -10.96 -16.80 16.13
CA ALA A 602 -10.54 -15.41 16.35
C ALA A 602 -9.30 -15.33 17.25
N VAL A 603 -9.27 -16.13 18.33
CA VAL A 603 -8.12 -16.24 19.23
C VAL A 603 -6.89 -16.78 18.52
N GLU A 604 -7.04 -17.80 17.66
CA GLU A 604 -5.94 -18.37 16.88
C GLU A 604 -5.18 -17.30 16.09
N MET A 605 -5.89 -16.35 15.45
CA MET A 605 -5.27 -15.30 14.66
C MET A 605 -4.41 -14.36 15.51
N VAL A 606 -4.95 -13.90 16.65
CA VAL A 606 -4.22 -13.01 17.55
C VAL A 606 -3.00 -13.73 18.16
N VAL A 607 -3.14 -15.01 18.51
CA VAL A 607 -2.03 -15.82 19.04
C VAL A 607 -0.93 -16.01 17.99
N LYS A 608 -1.29 -16.32 16.73
CA LYS A 608 -0.31 -16.45 15.65
C LYS A 608 0.47 -15.16 15.44
N GLU A 609 -0.24 -14.04 15.30
CA GLU A 609 0.39 -12.75 15.08
C GLU A 609 1.29 -12.33 16.26
N SER A 610 0.90 -12.65 17.50
CA SER A 610 1.71 -12.35 18.67
C SER A 610 3.11 -12.94 18.59
N LYS A 611 3.32 -14.03 17.84
CA LYS A 611 4.60 -14.73 17.66
C LYS A 611 5.47 -14.20 16.52
N MET A 612 5.02 -13.19 15.78
CA MET A 612 5.74 -12.66 14.61
C MET A 612 6.85 -11.67 14.97
N ASP A 613 7.07 -11.40 16.26
CA ASP A 613 8.10 -10.46 16.66
C ASP A 613 9.52 -10.96 16.31
N PRO A 614 10.33 -10.19 15.56
CA PRO A 614 11.71 -10.57 15.22
C PRO A 614 12.60 -10.83 16.46
N ARG A 615 12.23 -10.28 17.62
CA ARG A 615 12.94 -10.45 18.89
C ARG A 615 12.67 -11.80 19.56
N PHE A 616 11.72 -12.57 19.06
CA PHE A 616 11.46 -13.91 19.58
C PHE A 616 12.39 -14.94 18.94
N ASP A 617 13.05 -15.71 19.81
CA ASP A 617 14.01 -16.75 19.44
C ASP A 617 13.37 -18.16 19.44
N GLU A 618 12.04 -18.27 19.34
CA GLU A 618 11.37 -19.57 19.18
C GLU A 618 11.80 -20.16 17.81
N MET A 619 12.38 -21.36 17.83
CA MET A 619 12.84 -22.05 16.62
C MET A 619 11.84 -23.11 16.18
N ILE A 620 11.71 -23.32 14.88
CA ILE A 620 10.89 -24.36 14.25
C ILE A 620 11.71 -25.10 13.18
N ASP A 621 11.56 -26.42 13.10
CA ASP A 621 12.07 -27.22 11.99
C ASP A 621 11.06 -27.20 10.85
N ILE A 622 11.39 -26.50 9.77
CA ILE A 622 10.54 -26.35 8.57
C ILE A 622 10.96 -27.29 7.43
N SER A 623 11.80 -28.29 7.72
CA SER A 623 12.16 -29.30 6.72
C SER A 623 10.96 -30.18 6.39
N PRO A 624 10.92 -30.81 5.20
CA PRO A 624 9.89 -31.78 4.89
C PRO A 624 9.89 -32.98 5.85
N GLY A 625 10.99 -33.21 6.59
CA GLY A 625 11.09 -34.25 7.60
C GLY A 625 10.22 -34.03 8.85
N ALA A 626 9.88 -32.78 9.15
CA ALA A 626 9.19 -32.36 10.37
C ALA A 626 7.92 -31.52 10.13
N PHE A 627 7.79 -30.90 8.96
CA PHE A 627 6.71 -29.98 8.63
C PHE A 627 5.99 -30.40 7.34
N GLY A 628 4.66 -30.24 7.29
CA GLY A 628 3.81 -30.70 6.18
C GLY A 628 3.23 -32.10 6.41
N ASN A 629 2.84 -32.77 5.33
CA ASN A 629 2.15 -34.07 5.33
C ASN A 629 0.82 -34.05 6.11
N ASN A 630 0.01 -33.00 5.91
CA ASN A 630 -1.29 -32.88 6.57
C ASN A 630 -2.37 -33.71 5.87
N SER A 631 -3.36 -34.14 6.64
CA SER A 631 -4.65 -34.58 6.09
C SER A 631 -5.29 -33.43 5.30
N LEU A 632 -6.03 -33.76 4.22
CA LEU A 632 -6.76 -32.77 3.44
C LEU A 632 -7.73 -31.99 4.34
N GLY A 633 -7.64 -30.66 4.32
CA GLY A 633 -8.47 -29.78 5.15
C GLY A 633 -8.05 -29.74 6.62
N ALA A 634 -6.77 -29.97 6.92
CA ALA A 634 -6.22 -29.91 8.27
C ALA A 634 -4.77 -29.36 8.30
N ASN A 635 -4.26 -29.15 9.52
CA ASN A 635 -2.87 -28.83 9.83
C ASN A 635 -2.33 -29.81 10.90
N ASP A 636 -2.53 -31.12 10.68
CA ASP A 636 -2.26 -32.22 11.63
C ASP A 636 -1.01 -33.04 11.27
N GLY A 637 -0.26 -32.62 10.25
CA GLY A 637 0.89 -33.34 9.73
C GLY A 637 2.14 -33.29 10.61
N HIS A 638 3.03 -34.25 10.39
CA HIS A 638 4.31 -34.40 11.10
C HIS A 638 5.50 -34.60 10.15
N GLY A 639 5.35 -34.18 8.89
CA GLY A 639 6.35 -34.33 7.84
C GLY A 639 6.46 -35.74 7.25
N HIS A 640 7.36 -35.85 6.28
CA HIS A 640 7.80 -37.04 5.56
C HIS A 640 9.20 -37.44 6.03
N THR A 641 9.35 -38.48 6.85
CA THR A 641 10.66 -38.83 7.44
C THR A 641 11.78 -39.16 6.44
N VAL A 642 11.43 -39.60 5.23
CA VAL A 642 12.39 -40.05 4.19
C VAL A 642 12.00 -39.46 2.84
N ASN A 643 12.99 -38.94 2.10
CA ASN A 643 12.81 -38.54 0.70
C ASN A 643 12.66 -39.82 -0.16
N PRO A 644 11.53 -40.02 -0.85
CA PRO A 644 11.26 -41.26 -1.58
C PRO A 644 12.14 -41.44 -2.82
N VAL A 645 12.74 -40.37 -3.35
CA VAL A 645 13.61 -40.41 -4.53
C VAL A 645 15.04 -40.78 -4.16
N THR A 646 15.56 -40.23 -3.05
CA THR A 646 16.95 -40.47 -2.61
C THR A 646 17.08 -41.63 -1.62
N GLY A 647 15.99 -42.00 -0.95
CA GLY A 647 15.98 -42.99 0.14
C GLY A 647 16.65 -42.51 1.43
N GLN A 648 17.02 -41.23 1.53
CA GLN A 648 17.65 -40.63 2.70
C GLN A 648 16.64 -39.83 3.54
N PRO A 649 16.84 -39.69 4.86
CA PRO A 649 16.06 -38.76 5.67
C PRO A 649 16.24 -37.32 5.20
N TYR A 650 15.20 -36.49 5.31
CA TYR A 650 15.38 -35.05 5.15
C TYR A 650 16.22 -34.50 6.30
N ALA A 651 17.15 -33.62 5.98
CA ALA A 651 17.93 -32.92 7.01
C ALA A 651 17.05 -31.88 7.72
N PRO A 652 17.18 -31.69 9.04
CA PRO A 652 16.51 -30.61 9.76
C PRO A 652 16.82 -29.23 9.17
N ASN A 653 15.82 -28.36 9.12
CA ASN A 653 15.91 -26.99 8.65
C ASN A 653 15.33 -26.07 9.74
N LEU A 654 16.17 -25.74 10.73
CA LEU A 654 15.78 -24.94 11.89
C LEU A 654 15.89 -23.45 11.57
N VAL A 655 14.79 -22.72 11.69
CA VAL A 655 14.72 -21.26 11.54
C VAL A 655 13.90 -20.65 12.67
N LYS A 656 14.02 -19.34 12.90
CA LYS A 656 13.11 -18.63 13.80
C LYS A 656 11.67 -18.70 13.29
N LEU A 657 10.74 -18.99 14.19
CA LEU A 657 9.31 -19.02 13.89
C LEU A 657 8.82 -17.67 13.37
N SER A 658 9.31 -16.56 13.93
CA SER A 658 8.96 -15.20 13.52
C SER A 658 9.41 -14.87 12.09
N ASP A 659 10.61 -15.31 11.69
CA ASP A 659 11.09 -15.18 10.31
C ASP A 659 10.30 -16.08 9.37
N PHE A 660 10.11 -17.36 9.72
CA PHE A 660 9.31 -18.28 8.92
C PHE A 660 7.89 -17.76 8.69
N SER A 661 7.19 -17.31 9.74
CA SER A 661 5.79 -16.90 9.63
C SER A 661 5.61 -15.65 8.77
N ARG A 662 6.53 -14.69 8.84
CA ARG A 662 6.50 -13.46 8.03
C ARG A 662 6.87 -13.73 6.58
N VAL A 663 7.92 -14.52 6.35
CA VAL A 663 8.30 -15.00 5.00
C VAL A 663 7.16 -15.78 4.37
N LEU A 664 6.54 -16.70 5.11
CA LEU A 664 5.43 -17.51 4.63
C LEU A 664 4.22 -16.64 4.26
N ALA A 665 3.87 -15.67 5.11
CA ALA A 665 2.78 -14.73 4.85
C ALA A 665 3.03 -13.91 3.58
N GLU A 666 4.24 -13.42 3.36
CA GLU A 666 4.56 -12.58 2.18
C GLU A 666 4.76 -13.39 0.89
N PHE A 667 5.40 -14.57 0.96
CA PHE A 667 5.64 -15.42 -0.21
C PHE A 667 4.33 -15.82 -0.89
N TRP A 668 3.36 -16.28 -0.11
CA TRP A 668 2.05 -16.68 -0.60
C TRP A 668 1.03 -15.52 -0.62
N ALA A 669 1.37 -14.32 -0.11
CA ALA A 669 0.56 -13.13 -0.38
C ALA A 669 0.74 -12.61 -1.79
N ASP A 670 1.69 -13.15 -2.56
CA ASP A 670 1.82 -12.87 -3.99
C ASP A 670 1.99 -11.36 -4.23
N GLY A 671 3.03 -10.75 -3.66
CA GLY A 671 3.23 -9.29 -3.58
C GLY A 671 3.44 -8.50 -4.91
N PRO A 672 4.10 -7.32 -4.89
CA PRO A 672 4.09 -6.31 -5.96
C PRO A 672 4.46 -6.77 -7.38
N LYS A 673 5.13 -7.93 -7.49
CA LYS A 673 5.65 -8.50 -8.74
C LYS A 673 5.12 -9.90 -9.01
N SER A 674 4.05 -10.31 -8.33
CA SER A 674 3.47 -11.65 -8.47
C SER A 674 2.52 -11.75 -9.66
N GLU A 675 2.37 -12.98 -10.14
CA GLU A 675 1.42 -13.43 -11.15
C GLU A 675 0.05 -13.77 -10.53
N THR A 676 -0.19 -13.37 -9.26
CA THR A 676 -1.35 -13.73 -8.42
C THR A 676 -1.45 -15.25 -8.17
N PRO A 677 -2.31 -15.72 -7.24
CA PRO A 677 -2.38 -17.15 -6.94
C PRO A 677 -2.54 -18.09 -8.14
N PRO A 678 -3.38 -17.82 -9.15
CA PRO A 678 -3.45 -18.70 -10.33
C PRO A 678 -2.12 -18.76 -11.10
N GLY A 679 -1.48 -17.63 -11.36
CA GLY A 679 -0.22 -17.60 -12.11
C GLY A 679 1.00 -18.15 -11.34
N HIS A 680 0.98 -18.09 -10.00
CA HIS A 680 2.01 -18.71 -9.16
C HIS A 680 2.14 -20.22 -9.48
N TRP A 681 1.02 -20.91 -9.66
CA TRP A 681 1.04 -22.35 -9.98
C TRP A 681 1.55 -22.64 -11.39
N ASN A 682 1.40 -21.73 -12.36
CA ASN A 682 2.11 -21.83 -13.63
C ASN A 682 3.62 -21.72 -13.41
N THR A 683 4.10 -20.77 -12.61
CA THR A 683 5.53 -20.61 -12.28
C THR A 683 6.09 -21.89 -11.63
N LEU A 684 5.34 -22.54 -10.73
CA LEU A 684 5.74 -23.83 -10.15
C LEU A 684 5.75 -24.96 -11.18
N ALA A 685 4.69 -25.10 -11.99
CA ALA A 685 4.63 -26.10 -13.06
C ALA A 685 5.78 -25.95 -14.06
N ASN A 686 6.14 -24.70 -14.36
CA ASN A 686 7.26 -24.30 -15.18
C ASN A 686 8.60 -24.74 -14.60
N ALA A 687 8.84 -24.51 -13.31
CA ALA A 687 10.04 -24.96 -12.61
C ALA A 687 10.13 -26.50 -12.56
N VAL A 688 9.00 -27.18 -12.32
CA VAL A 688 8.90 -28.65 -12.36
C VAL A 688 9.25 -29.20 -13.74
N ALA A 689 8.71 -28.61 -14.81
CA ALA A 689 9.00 -29.01 -16.20
C ALA A 689 10.46 -28.80 -16.62
N ASP A 690 11.16 -27.87 -15.96
CA ASP A 690 12.57 -27.55 -16.16
C ASP A 690 13.52 -28.42 -15.31
N SER A 691 12.97 -29.17 -14.35
CA SER A 691 13.74 -29.99 -13.44
C SER A 691 14.34 -31.20 -14.16
N ALA A 692 15.65 -31.44 -13.98
CA ALA A 692 16.34 -32.59 -14.57
C ALA A 692 15.79 -33.95 -14.09
N GLY A 693 15.08 -33.98 -12.97
CA GLY A 693 14.46 -35.18 -12.39
C GLY A 693 13.08 -35.54 -12.97
N LEU A 694 12.50 -34.70 -13.84
CA LEU A 694 11.19 -34.99 -14.45
C LEU A 694 11.38 -35.71 -15.78
N ALA A 695 10.84 -36.93 -15.89
CA ALA A 695 10.53 -37.53 -17.18
C ALA A 695 9.14 -37.05 -17.62
N ARG A 696 9.03 -36.38 -18.76
CA ARG A 696 7.77 -35.80 -19.25
C ARG A 696 6.80 -36.88 -19.72
N ARG A 697 6.16 -37.56 -18.76
CA ARG A 697 5.21 -38.66 -18.99
C ARG A 697 3.94 -38.32 -18.23
N ILE A 698 2.81 -38.26 -18.93
CA ILE A 698 1.53 -37.93 -18.30
C ILE A 698 1.17 -39.05 -17.33
N GLY A 699 1.02 -38.71 -16.05
CA GLY A 699 0.81 -39.67 -14.98
C GLY A 699 2.01 -40.56 -14.65
N GLY A 700 3.22 -40.19 -15.11
CA GLY A 700 4.44 -40.97 -14.88
C GLY A 700 4.57 -42.23 -15.75
N GLU A 701 3.61 -42.50 -16.63
CA GLU A 701 3.53 -43.69 -17.47
C GLU A 701 3.50 -43.34 -18.97
N GLY A 702 3.65 -44.34 -19.85
CA GLY A 702 3.60 -44.15 -21.30
C GLY A 702 4.90 -43.56 -21.89
N PRO A 703 4.92 -43.14 -23.16
CA PRO A 703 6.11 -42.56 -23.81
C PRO A 703 6.45 -41.17 -23.26
N GLU A 704 7.73 -40.79 -23.37
CA GLU A 704 8.16 -39.44 -22.97
C GLU A 704 7.80 -38.44 -24.05
N LEU A 705 7.21 -37.33 -23.62
CA LEU A 705 6.69 -36.29 -24.49
C LEU A 705 7.76 -35.24 -24.79
N GLY A 706 7.63 -34.64 -25.97
CA GLY A 706 8.37 -33.42 -26.29
C GLY A 706 7.98 -32.27 -25.36
N ALA A 707 8.85 -31.27 -25.22
CA ALA A 707 8.59 -30.12 -24.36
C ALA A 707 7.29 -29.40 -24.72
N LEU A 708 7.04 -29.19 -26.01
CA LEU A 708 5.82 -28.51 -26.47
C LEU A 708 4.55 -29.27 -26.10
N GLU A 709 4.51 -30.57 -26.38
CA GLU A 709 3.35 -31.41 -26.05
C GLU A 709 3.09 -31.48 -24.55
N TRP A 710 4.16 -31.61 -23.74
CA TRP A 710 4.04 -31.55 -22.29
C TRP A 710 3.43 -30.22 -21.84
N ASP A 711 3.97 -29.09 -22.32
CA ASP A 711 3.56 -27.76 -21.88
C ASP A 711 2.09 -27.49 -22.23
N VAL A 712 1.62 -27.79 -23.45
CA VAL A 712 0.21 -27.56 -23.82
C VAL A 712 -0.75 -28.47 -23.05
N LYS A 713 -0.39 -29.73 -22.78
CA LYS A 713 -1.20 -30.64 -21.96
C LYS A 713 -1.25 -30.19 -20.50
N MET A 714 -0.09 -29.83 -19.94
CA MET A 714 0.03 -29.34 -18.57
C MET A 714 -0.76 -28.05 -18.37
N TYR A 715 -0.62 -27.05 -19.26
CA TYR A 715 -1.34 -25.79 -19.15
C TYR A 715 -2.83 -25.95 -19.35
N LEU A 716 -3.31 -26.79 -20.27
CA LEU A 716 -4.76 -27.00 -20.41
C LEU A 716 -5.37 -27.51 -19.10
N ALA A 717 -4.75 -28.51 -18.48
CA ALA A 717 -5.25 -29.07 -17.23
C ALA A 717 -5.11 -28.09 -16.05
N LEU A 718 -3.96 -27.42 -15.92
CA LEU A 718 -3.69 -26.50 -14.81
C LEU A 718 -4.52 -25.23 -14.91
N ASP A 719 -4.52 -24.59 -16.07
CA ASP A 719 -5.16 -23.30 -16.25
C ASP A 719 -6.68 -23.46 -16.26
N GLY A 720 -7.19 -24.58 -16.76
CA GLY A 720 -8.58 -24.99 -16.58
C GLY A 720 -8.95 -25.22 -15.12
N ALA A 721 -8.08 -25.86 -14.32
CA ALA A 721 -8.31 -26.06 -12.89
C ALA A 721 -8.33 -24.76 -12.10
N VAL A 722 -7.39 -23.84 -12.34
CA VAL A 722 -7.39 -22.54 -11.63
C VAL A 722 -8.54 -21.65 -12.10
N HIS A 723 -8.98 -21.72 -13.36
CA HIS A 723 -10.20 -21.04 -13.81
C HIS A 723 -11.44 -21.53 -13.06
N ASP A 724 -11.62 -22.85 -12.96
CA ASP A 724 -12.72 -23.45 -12.20
C ASP A 724 -12.61 -23.22 -10.69
N ALA A 725 -11.39 -23.13 -10.16
CA ALA A 725 -11.14 -22.80 -8.76
C ALA A 725 -11.60 -21.37 -8.44
N ALA A 726 -11.40 -20.42 -9.36
CA ALA A 726 -11.92 -19.06 -9.21
C ALA A 726 -13.45 -19.07 -9.16
N ILE A 727 -14.11 -19.79 -10.07
CA ILE A 727 -15.58 -19.87 -10.15
C ILE A 727 -16.15 -20.47 -8.86
N THR A 728 -15.58 -21.58 -8.40
CA THR A 728 -16.01 -22.24 -7.15
C THR A 728 -15.82 -21.33 -5.94
N ALA A 729 -14.62 -20.75 -5.74
CA ALA A 729 -14.35 -19.92 -4.59
C ALA A 729 -15.22 -18.66 -4.56
N TRP A 730 -15.42 -17.98 -5.69
CA TRP A 730 -16.28 -16.80 -5.77
C TRP A 730 -17.77 -17.15 -5.68
N GLY A 731 -18.20 -18.32 -6.16
CA GLY A 731 -19.54 -18.86 -5.91
C GLY A 731 -19.83 -18.97 -4.42
N VAL A 732 -18.95 -19.64 -3.68
CA VAL A 732 -19.10 -19.79 -2.22
C VAL A 732 -19.04 -18.43 -1.51
N LYS A 733 -18.12 -17.53 -1.91
CA LYS A 733 -18.05 -16.16 -1.36
C LYS A 733 -19.31 -15.36 -1.61
N ARG A 734 -19.95 -15.53 -2.78
CA ARG A 734 -21.16 -14.79 -3.15
C ARG A 734 -22.35 -15.20 -2.30
N VAL A 735 -22.48 -16.50 -2.01
CA VAL A 735 -23.59 -17.06 -1.22
C VAL A 735 -23.36 -16.84 0.28
N SER A 736 -22.19 -17.21 0.80
CA SER A 736 -21.89 -17.11 2.23
C SER A 736 -21.67 -15.67 2.71
N GLN A 737 -21.04 -14.84 1.88
CA GLN A 737 -20.54 -13.51 2.25
C GLN A 737 -19.74 -13.50 3.57
N GLY A 738 -19.02 -14.58 3.89
CA GLY A 738 -18.39 -14.75 5.20
C GLY A 738 -17.48 -13.59 5.62
N PRO A 739 -17.36 -13.33 6.94
CA PRO A 739 -16.67 -12.15 7.46
C PRO A 739 -15.15 -12.29 7.32
N ARG A 740 -14.42 -11.19 7.48
CA ARG A 740 -12.95 -11.18 7.56
C ARG A 740 -12.50 -11.11 9.02
N PRO A 741 -11.33 -11.65 9.38
CA PRO A 741 -10.86 -11.63 10.77
C PRO A 741 -10.79 -10.23 11.39
N ILE A 742 -10.40 -9.19 10.63
CA ILE A 742 -10.36 -7.81 11.14
C ILE A 742 -11.74 -7.33 11.65
N THR A 743 -12.82 -7.70 10.98
CA THR A 743 -14.19 -7.40 11.43
C THR A 743 -14.51 -8.16 12.70
N ILE A 744 -14.23 -9.47 12.72
CA ILE A 744 -14.53 -10.34 13.87
C ILE A 744 -13.76 -9.93 15.12
N VAL A 745 -12.43 -9.81 15.03
CA VAL A 745 -11.57 -9.49 16.17
C VAL A 745 -11.94 -8.11 16.74
N ARG A 746 -12.05 -7.09 15.89
CA ARG A 746 -12.39 -5.73 16.36
C ARG A 746 -13.81 -5.64 16.92
N TYR A 747 -14.78 -6.32 16.32
CA TYR A 747 -16.16 -6.33 16.81
C TYR A 747 -16.28 -7.08 18.15
N LYS A 748 -15.67 -8.26 18.29
CA LYS A 748 -15.63 -8.97 19.57
C LYS A 748 -14.91 -8.16 20.65
N ALA A 749 -13.80 -7.51 20.32
CA ALA A 749 -13.09 -6.64 21.24
C ALA A 749 -13.91 -5.41 21.68
N SER A 750 -14.75 -4.85 20.79
CA SER A 750 -15.61 -3.70 21.13
C SER A 750 -16.75 -4.08 22.07
N LEU A 751 -17.18 -5.34 22.07
CA LEU A 751 -18.18 -5.87 23.01
C LEU A 751 -17.60 -6.09 24.42
N GLY A 752 -16.30 -6.34 24.54
CA GLY A 752 -15.59 -6.62 25.80
C GLY A 752 -15.02 -8.04 25.85
N GLN A 753 -14.79 -8.57 27.05
CA GLN A 753 -14.26 -9.92 27.24
C GLN A 753 -15.34 -10.96 27.50
N SER A 754 -15.12 -12.20 27.06
CA SER A 754 -16.08 -13.31 27.23
C SER A 754 -15.63 -14.42 28.18
N SER A 755 -14.45 -14.31 28.79
CA SER A 755 -13.87 -15.40 29.61
C SER A 755 -14.37 -15.45 31.05
N ASN A 756 -14.72 -14.32 31.66
CA ASN A 756 -15.08 -14.28 33.07
C ASN A 756 -16.20 -13.26 33.37
N PRO A 757 -17.43 -13.71 33.68
CA PRO A 757 -18.55 -12.81 33.97
C PRO A 757 -18.40 -11.98 35.25
N SER A 758 -17.41 -12.26 36.09
CA SER A 758 -17.09 -11.45 37.29
C SER A 758 -16.10 -10.32 37.04
N LEU A 759 -15.43 -10.30 35.88
CA LEU A 759 -14.53 -9.20 35.51
C LEU A 759 -15.31 -8.07 34.81
N PRO A 760 -14.80 -6.82 34.86
CA PRO A 760 -15.39 -5.71 34.11
C PRO A 760 -15.52 -5.99 32.62
N HIS A 761 -16.45 -5.27 31.96
CA HIS A 761 -16.68 -5.34 30.52
C HIS A 761 -16.89 -6.76 30.00
N TYR A 762 -17.63 -7.59 30.75
CA TYR A 762 -18.02 -8.91 30.28
C TYR A 762 -19.14 -8.82 29.21
N HIS A 763 -18.97 -9.55 28.12
CA HIS A 763 -20.02 -9.83 27.14
C HIS A 763 -19.86 -11.25 26.63
N ALA A 764 -20.95 -12.03 26.52
CA ALA A 764 -20.89 -13.43 26.11
C ALA A 764 -20.27 -13.60 24.71
N ASP A 765 -20.58 -12.67 23.79
CA ASP A 765 -20.04 -12.65 22.43
C ASP A 765 -18.72 -11.87 22.30
N GLY A 766 -18.13 -11.44 23.43
CA GLY A 766 -16.88 -10.69 23.47
C GLY A 766 -15.64 -11.53 23.12
N LEU A 767 -14.47 -10.89 23.07
CA LEU A 767 -13.21 -11.56 22.77
C LEU A 767 -12.68 -12.32 24.00
N PRO A 768 -12.35 -13.63 23.89
CA PRO A 768 -11.81 -14.37 25.03
C PRO A 768 -10.43 -13.84 25.48
N LEU A 769 -10.22 -13.76 26.79
CA LEU A 769 -8.93 -13.45 27.39
C LEU A 769 -7.97 -14.64 27.27
N VAL A 770 -6.74 -14.33 26.86
CA VAL A 770 -5.61 -15.26 26.78
C VAL A 770 -4.44 -14.62 27.51
N PRO A 771 -4.02 -15.13 28.68
CA PRO A 771 -2.94 -14.52 29.44
C PRO A 771 -1.69 -14.27 28.59
N GLY A 772 -1.16 -13.04 28.62
CA GLY A 772 0.00 -12.63 27.84
C GLY A 772 -0.26 -12.33 26.36
N VAL A 773 -1.50 -12.47 25.87
CA VAL A 773 -1.85 -12.22 24.46
C VAL A 773 -3.11 -11.37 24.30
N ILE A 774 -4.20 -11.69 25.01
CA ILE A 774 -5.46 -10.93 25.00
C ILE A 774 -5.82 -10.63 26.45
N GLU A 775 -5.76 -9.35 26.82
CA GLU A 775 -5.89 -8.94 28.22
C GLU A 775 -6.84 -7.76 28.39
N LEU A 776 -7.44 -7.67 29.57
CA LEU A 776 -8.13 -6.45 30.00
C LEU A 776 -7.08 -5.40 30.40
N VAL A 777 -7.23 -4.17 29.92
CA VAL A 777 -6.44 -3.04 30.44
C VAL A 777 -6.91 -2.72 31.85
N THR A 778 -6.00 -2.73 32.82
CA THR A 778 -6.29 -2.45 34.22
C THR A 778 -5.41 -1.31 34.70
N ALA A 779 -5.83 -0.60 35.76
CA ALA A 779 -5.01 0.44 36.38
C ALA A 779 -3.61 -0.06 36.81
N GLN A 780 -3.49 -1.35 37.14
CA GLN A 780 -2.20 -1.96 37.47
C GLN A 780 -1.37 -2.24 36.22
N SER A 781 -1.96 -2.85 35.18
CA SER A 781 -1.23 -3.17 33.95
C SER A 781 -0.87 -1.94 33.13
N SER A 782 -1.56 -0.82 33.33
CA SER A 782 -1.30 0.45 32.66
C SER A 782 -0.62 1.52 33.52
N ALA A 783 -0.09 1.16 34.70
CA ALA A 783 0.72 2.08 35.49
C ALA A 783 2.06 2.39 34.77
N PRO A 784 2.75 3.50 35.09
CA PRO A 784 4.05 3.82 34.49
C PRO A 784 5.05 2.66 34.61
N GLY A 785 5.74 2.33 33.52
CA GLY A 785 6.67 1.22 33.40
C GLY A 785 6.02 -0.16 33.27
N GLN A 786 4.69 -0.25 33.12
CA GLN A 786 3.97 -1.51 32.93
C GLN A 786 3.59 -1.72 31.46
N ARG A 787 3.28 -2.98 31.10
CA ARG A 787 3.07 -3.41 29.71
C ARG A 787 1.94 -2.68 28.95
N HIS A 788 0.93 -2.16 29.64
CA HIS A 788 -0.17 -1.38 29.04
C HIS A 788 -0.05 0.12 29.34
N GLU A 789 1.12 0.64 29.72
CA GLU A 789 1.31 2.06 30.07
C GLU A 789 0.73 3.00 29.01
N ARG A 790 0.99 2.72 27.72
CA ARG A 790 0.44 3.52 26.61
C ARG A 790 -1.08 3.46 26.47
N LEU A 791 -1.72 2.48 27.11
CA LEU A 791 -3.16 2.26 27.08
C LEU A 791 -3.86 2.73 28.37
N ALA A 792 -3.18 3.48 29.25
CA ALA A 792 -3.73 3.91 30.54
C ALA A 792 -5.06 4.66 30.46
N ARG A 793 -5.35 5.30 29.33
CA ARG A 793 -6.64 5.96 29.09
C ARG A 793 -7.80 4.99 28.83
N TYR A 794 -7.48 3.77 28.42
CA TYR A 794 -8.43 2.75 27.96
C TYR A 794 -8.62 1.63 28.99
N VAL A 795 -8.43 1.92 30.29
CA VAL A 795 -8.72 0.96 31.36
C VAL A 795 -10.15 0.44 31.24
N GLY A 796 -10.29 -0.88 31.18
CA GLY A 796 -11.56 -1.58 30.93
C GLY A 796 -11.73 -2.08 29.50
N GLU A 797 -10.93 -1.60 28.55
CA GLU A 797 -10.93 -2.12 27.17
C GLU A 797 -10.04 -3.36 27.02
N ILE A 798 -10.20 -4.06 25.89
CA ILE A 798 -9.38 -5.21 25.52
C ILE A 798 -8.10 -4.73 24.81
N ALA A 799 -6.96 -5.19 25.30
CA ALA A 799 -5.67 -5.08 24.64
C ALA A 799 -5.28 -6.44 24.04
N VAL A 800 -4.68 -6.39 22.85
CA VAL A 800 -4.12 -7.56 22.16
C VAL A 800 -2.64 -7.33 21.90
N LEU A 801 -1.83 -8.37 22.10
CA LEU A 801 -0.43 -8.39 21.72
C LEU A 801 -0.35 -8.79 20.25
N GLY A 802 -0.20 -7.81 19.36
CA GLY A 802 -0.29 -8.00 17.91
C GLY A 802 0.71 -7.15 17.15
N TRP A 803 0.80 -7.37 15.85
CA TRP A 803 1.66 -6.58 14.97
C TRP A 803 1.17 -5.13 14.98
N ARG A 804 2.10 -4.18 15.17
CA ARG A 804 1.73 -2.77 15.29
C ARG A 804 1.25 -2.22 13.96
N GLY A 805 1.83 -2.70 12.86
CA GLY A 805 1.64 -2.19 11.51
C GLY A 805 2.97 -1.88 10.81
N GLU A 806 2.88 -1.59 9.51
CA GLU A 806 4.02 -1.25 8.63
C GLU A 806 4.85 -0.09 9.22
N PRO A 807 6.18 -0.22 9.39
CA PRO A 807 7.03 0.86 9.84
C PRO A 807 7.16 1.93 8.76
N GLY A 808 7.58 3.12 9.15
CA GLY A 808 7.62 4.24 8.22
C GLY A 808 8.77 4.18 7.21
N ASP A 809 9.89 3.53 7.55
CA ASP A 809 10.95 3.13 6.61
C ASP A 809 11.09 1.61 6.56
N ARG A 810 10.30 0.96 5.70
CA ARG A 810 10.29 -0.49 5.55
C ARG A 810 11.61 -1.11 5.12
N ALA A 811 12.50 -0.34 4.49
CA ALA A 811 13.77 -0.88 4.04
C ALA A 811 14.79 -1.04 5.18
N SER A 812 14.53 -0.41 6.34
CA SER A 812 15.50 -0.31 7.44
C SER A 812 14.89 -0.51 8.82
N GLU A 813 13.56 -0.59 8.95
CA GLU A 813 12.83 -0.64 10.21
C GLU A 813 11.89 -1.84 10.25
N VAL A 814 11.61 -2.33 11.46
CA VAL A 814 10.59 -3.37 11.74
C VAL A 814 9.38 -2.77 12.45
N GLY A 815 8.17 -3.21 12.09
CA GLY A 815 6.93 -2.79 12.74
C GLY A 815 6.80 -3.40 14.14
N GLY A 816 7.18 -4.68 14.28
CA GLY A 816 7.23 -5.41 15.54
C GLY A 816 5.86 -5.69 16.18
N VAL A 817 5.86 -6.43 17.29
CA VAL A 817 4.66 -6.80 18.05
C VAL A 817 4.62 -6.05 19.37
N ASP A 818 3.46 -5.51 19.72
CA ASP A 818 3.25 -4.83 21.00
C ASP A 818 1.76 -4.77 21.38
N TRP A 819 1.46 -4.32 22.61
CA TRP A 819 0.10 -4.15 23.10
C TRP A 819 -0.61 -3.01 22.36
N VAL A 820 -1.64 -3.36 21.61
CA VAL A 820 -2.56 -2.46 20.90
C VAL A 820 -4.00 -2.68 21.39
N ARG A 821 -4.90 -1.72 21.19
CA ARG A 821 -6.32 -1.91 21.50
C ARG A 821 -6.90 -2.96 20.56
N GLY A 822 -7.72 -3.88 21.06
CA GLY A 822 -8.35 -4.92 20.23
C GLY A 822 -9.23 -4.33 19.12
N VAL A 823 -9.82 -3.15 19.33
CA VAL A 823 -10.59 -2.40 18.32
C VAL A 823 -9.72 -1.73 17.24
N GLU A 824 -8.41 -1.70 17.45
CA GLU A 824 -7.40 -1.17 16.51
C GLU A 824 -6.53 -2.28 15.91
N TRP A 825 -6.79 -3.55 16.25
CA TRP A 825 -6.04 -4.71 15.74
C TRP A 825 -5.96 -4.71 14.21
N LEU A 826 -4.78 -5.00 13.66
CA LEU A 826 -4.54 -5.07 12.24
C LEU A 826 -3.91 -6.42 11.91
N PRO A 827 -4.32 -7.09 10.82
CA PRO A 827 -3.60 -8.25 10.33
C PRO A 827 -2.22 -7.86 9.80
N TYR A 828 -1.26 -8.80 9.82
CA TYR A 828 0.06 -8.67 9.17
C TYR A 828 -0.07 -8.53 7.63
N GLN A 829 -0.31 -7.29 7.17
CA GLN A 829 -0.44 -6.91 5.77
C GLN A 829 -0.11 -5.42 5.58
N ARG A 830 0.34 -5.00 4.37
CA ARG A 830 0.62 -3.59 4.07
C ARG A 830 -0.58 -2.70 4.38
N ARG A 831 -0.32 -1.49 4.92
CA ARG A 831 -1.38 -0.51 5.22
C ARG A 831 -2.16 -0.07 3.98
N THR A 832 -1.46 0.05 2.86
CA THR A 832 -2.05 0.47 1.58
C THR A 832 -2.74 -0.68 0.85
N PHE A 833 -2.38 -1.92 1.17
CA PHE A 833 -2.90 -3.12 0.55
C PHE A 833 -3.42 -4.05 1.65
N VAL A 834 -4.45 -3.63 2.39
CA VAL A 834 -5.06 -4.48 3.44
C VAL A 834 -6.06 -5.48 2.87
N THR A 835 -6.50 -6.40 3.73
CA THR A 835 -7.49 -7.49 3.52
C THR A 835 -8.21 -7.43 2.17
N PRO A 836 -8.01 -8.41 1.27
CA PRO A 836 -8.52 -8.35 -0.09
C PRO A 836 -10.02 -8.02 -0.17
N ALA A 837 -10.39 -7.22 -1.17
CA ALA A 837 -11.71 -6.60 -1.33
C ALA A 837 -12.79 -7.58 -1.81
N PHE A 838 -13.02 -8.63 -1.03
CA PHE A 838 -14.05 -9.65 -1.20
C PHE A 838 -14.25 -10.44 0.11
N PRO A 839 -15.41 -11.11 0.30
CA PRO A 839 -15.72 -11.91 1.49
C PRO A 839 -14.65 -12.93 1.88
N GLY A 840 -14.59 -13.31 3.15
CA GLY A 840 -13.61 -14.24 3.71
C GLY A 840 -13.80 -15.68 3.23
N PHE A 841 -14.97 -16.25 3.47
CA PHE A 841 -15.22 -17.66 3.21
C PHE A 841 -15.55 -17.94 1.73
N VAL A 842 -14.85 -18.80 1.00
CA VAL A 842 -13.64 -19.58 1.35
C VAL A 842 -12.36 -18.90 0.87
N SER A 843 -11.19 -19.31 1.37
CA SER A 843 -9.89 -18.80 0.90
C SER A 843 -9.64 -19.19 -0.56
N GLY A 844 -9.59 -18.18 -1.44
CA GLY A 844 -9.23 -18.40 -2.84
C GLY A 844 -7.83 -18.97 -3.00
N HIS A 845 -6.86 -18.52 -2.19
CA HIS A 845 -5.48 -19.04 -2.23
C HIS A 845 -5.44 -20.55 -1.94
N SER A 846 -6.22 -21.00 -0.96
CA SER A 846 -6.33 -22.42 -0.60
C SER A 846 -6.97 -23.23 -1.74
N THR A 847 -8.01 -22.70 -2.38
CA THR A 847 -8.70 -23.36 -3.50
C THR A 847 -7.83 -23.44 -4.76
N PHE A 848 -7.24 -22.33 -5.20
CA PHE A 848 -6.31 -22.33 -6.35
C PHE A 848 -5.14 -23.28 -6.12
N SER A 849 -4.56 -23.22 -4.92
CA SER A 849 -3.35 -23.98 -4.63
C SER A 849 -3.60 -25.46 -4.55
N ARG A 850 -4.72 -25.86 -3.94
CA ARG A 850 -5.02 -27.29 -3.88
C ARG A 850 -5.39 -27.84 -5.25
N ALA A 851 -6.10 -27.07 -6.07
CA ALA A 851 -6.38 -27.46 -7.46
C ALA A 851 -5.08 -27.66 -8.25
N GLY A 852 -4.15 -26.69 -8.20
CA GLY A 852 -2.85 -26.79 -8.85
C GLY A 852 -2.01 -27.98 -8.38
N ALA A 853 -2.02 -28.28 -7.08
CA ALA A 853 -1.32 -29.43 -6.52
C ALA A 853 -1.88 -30.78 -6.99
N GLU A 854 -3.22 -30.90 -7.11
CA GLU A 854 -3.84 -32.10 -7.70
C GLU A 854 -3.44 -32.27 -9.16
N VAL A 855 -3.45 -31.19 -9.95
CA VAL A 855 -3.05 -31.25 -11.36
C VAL A 855 -1.60 -31.69 -11.48
N LEU A 856 -0.67 -31.06 -10.76
CA LEU A 856 0.75 -31.43 -10.81
C LEU A 856 0.98 -32.88 -10.37
N THR A 857 0.29 -33.32 -9.32
CA THR A 857 0.39 -34.71 -8.85
C THR A 857 -0.05 -35.69 -9.94
N GLN A 858 -1.21 -35.47 -10.54
CA GLN A 858 -1.76 -36.38 -11.55
C GLN A 858 -1.05 -36.30 -12.90
N MET A 859 -0.54 -35.13 -13.28
CA MET A 859 0.18 -34.93 -14.54
C MET A 859 1.60 -35.49 -14.47
N THR A 860 2.30 -35.34 -13.34
CA THR A 860 3.65 -35.91 -13.16
C THR A 860 3.65 -37.37 -12.71
N GLY A 861 2.51 -37.88 -12.19
CA GLY A 861 2.40 -39.24 -11.65
C GLY A 861 2.98 -39.41 -10.24
N SER A 862 3.33 -38.31 -9.57
CA SER A 862 3.95 -38.31 -8.26
C SER A 862 3.47 -37.10 -7.47
N ALA A 863 3.15 -37.28 -6.18
CA ALA A 863 2.85 -36.15 -5.30
C ALA A 863 4.11 -35.34 -4.94
N TYR A 864 5.30 -35.94 -5.09
CA TYR A 864 6.58 -35.33 -4.74
C TYR A 864 7.13 -34.49 -5.88
N PHE A 865 7.76 -33.36 -5.52
CA PHE A 865 8.57 -32.58 -6.45
C PHE A 865 9.68 -33.45 -7.09
N PRO A 866 10.15 -33.15 -8.31
CA PRO A 866 11.28 -33.86 -8.90
C PRO A 866 12.50 -33.86 -7.96
N GLY A 867 13.11 -35.03 -7.71
CA GLY A 867 14.17 -35.17 -6.70
C GLY A 867 13.68 -35.27 -5.24
N GLY A 868 12.37 -35.18 -5.02
CA GLY A 868 11.72 -35.26 -3.71
C GLY A 868 11.82 -33.98 -2.88
N LEU A 869 12.17 -32.83 -3.47
CA LEU A 869 12.33 -31.58 -2.73
C LEU A 869 12.09 -30.37 -3.65
N GLY A 870 11.15 -29.51 -3.28
CA GLY A 870 11.00 -28.16 -3.80
C GLY A 870 11.51 -27.14 -2.78
N GLU A 871 12.13 -26.06 -3.25
CA GLU A 871 12.71 -25.04 -2.38
C GLU A 871 12.45 -23.62 -2.88
N PHE A 872 12.35 -22.68 -1.95
CA PHE A 872 12.37 -21.24 -2.20
C PHE A 872 13.26 -20.55 -1.17
N THR A 873 14.14 -19.65 -1.61
CA THR A 873 15.04 -18.89 -0.72
C THR A 873 14.58 -17.46 -0.55
N ALA A 874 14.30 -17.07 0.69
CA ALA A 874 14.09 -15.69 1.14
C ALA A 874 15.39 -15.15 1.76
N PRO A 875 16.15 -14.29 1.06
CA PRO A 875 17.42 -13.79 1.57
C PRO A 875 17.26 -12.90 2.82
N GLU A 876 18.23 -12.99 3.73
CA GLU A 876 18.35 -12.12 4.91
C GLU A 876 18.29 -10.63 4.55
N GLY A 877 17.55 -9.85 5.34
CA GLY A 877 17.51 -8.38 5.30
C GLY A 877 17.02 -7.76 3.98
N SER A 878 16.42 -8.54 3.07
CA SER A 878 16.07 -8.03 1.74
C SER A 878 14.85 -8.68 1.08
N TYR A 879 14.22 -9.66 1.73
CA TYR A 879 13.06 -10.34 1.17
C TYR A 879 11.73 -9.71 1.56
N LEU A 880 11.56 -9.35 2.84
CA LEU A 880 10.30 -8.79 3.32
C LEU A 880 10.07 -7.40 2.73
N VAL A 881 8.84 -7.14 2.33
CA VAL A 881 8.40 -5.89 1.70
C VAL A 881 7.53 -5.08 2.66
N PHE A 882 7.03 -5.67 3.74
CA PHE A 882 6.20 -4.97 4.73
C PHE A 882 7.05 -4.27 5.78
N GLU A 883 8.25 -4.75 6.02
CA GLU A 883 9.23 -4.29 7.01
C GLU A 883 10.60 -4.91 6.71
N ASP A 884 11.65 -4.48 7.41
CA ASP A 884 12.99 -5.06 7.26
C ASP A 884 13.03 -6.54 7.69
N GLY A 885 13.78 -7.34 6.94
CA GLY A 885 14.01 -8.75 7.21
C GLY A 885 13.85 -9.69 6.02
N PRO A 886 13.83 -11.02 6.26
CA PRO A 886 13.93 -11.70 7.56
C PRO A 886 15.29 -11.50 8.25
N SER A 887 15.39 -11.82 9.55
CA SER A 887 16.63 -11.66 10.33
C SER A 887 17.71 -12.70 10.02
N GLU A 888 17.34 -13.77 9.33
CA GLU A 888 18.23 -14.77 8.74
C GLU A 888 17.68 -15.23 7.39
N THR A 889 18.50 -15.86 6.55
CA THR A 889 18.02 -16.44 5.29
C THR A 889 17.07 -17.61 5.60
N VAL A 890 15.83 -17.54 5.13
CA VAL A 890 14.84 -18.62 5.27
C VAL A 890 14.74 -19.38 3.95
N VAL A 891 14.92 -20.70 4.01
CA VAL A 891 14.69 -21.58 2.86
C VAL A 891 13.40 -22.36 3.12
N LEU A 892 12.31 -21.99 2.44
CA LEU A 892 11.08 -22.77 2.45
C LEU A 892 11.33 -24.08 1.69
N GLN A 893 10.86 -25.20 2.24
CA GLN A 893 11.05 -26.52 1.67
C GLN A 893 9.73 -27.30 1.64
N TRP A 894 9.53 -28.07 0.58
CA TRP A 894 8.34 -28.91 0.38
C TRP A 894 8.74 -30.27 -0.15
N GLY A 895 8.23 -31.35 0.46
CA GLY A 895 8.39 -32.70 -0.09
C GLY A 895 7.44 -32.91 -1.26
N THR A 896 6.18 -32.52 -1.07
CA THR A 896 5.08 -32.71 -2.01
C THR A 896 4.46 -31.40 -2.48
N TYR A 897 3.77 -31.44 -3.63
CA TYR A 897 2.95 -30.32 -4.09
C TYR A 897 1.84 -29.97 -3.09
N TYR A 898 1.36 -30.96 -2.33
CA TYR A 898 0.38 -30.76 -1.26
C TYR A 898 0.96 -29.99 -0.07
N ASP A 899 2.24 -30.21 0.29
CA ASP A 899 2.91 -29.40 1.33
C ASP A 899 2.98 -27.92 0.94
N ALA A 900 3.31 -27.65 -0.32
CA ALA A 900 3.33 -26.29 -0.86
C ALA A 900 1.93 -25.67 -0.85
N SER A 901 0.91 -26.41 -1.31
CA SER A 901 -0.48 -25.96 -1.28
C SER A 901 -1.01 -25.73 0.13
N ASP A 902 -0.66 -26.57 1.10
CA ASP A 902 -1.08 -26.43 2.48
C ASP A 902 -0.45 -25.18 3.10
N GLN A 903 0.85 -24.95 2.82
CA GLN A 903 1.54 -23.73 3.23
C GLN A 903 0.91 -22.47 2.64
N ALA A 904 0.42 -22.51 1.39
CA ALA A 904 -0.32 -21.40 0.80
C ALA A 904 -1.58 -21.06 1.61
N GLY A 905 -2.29 -22.06 2.11
CA GLY A 905 -3.43 -21.90 3.01
C GLY A 905 -3.05 -21.36 4.40
N GLN A 906 -2.05 -22.00 5.03
CA GLN A 906 -1.53 -21.60 6.34
C GLN A 906 -1.01 -20.16 6.36
N SER A 907 -0.43 -19.69 5.25
CA SER A 907 0.04 -18.32 5.09
C SER A 907 -1.06 -17.29 5.35
N ARG A 908 -2.32 -17.63 5.05
CA ARG A 908 -3.47 -16.71 5.19
C ARG A 908 -3.91 -16.56 6.63
N LEU A 909 -3.65 -17.59 7.44
CA LEU A 909 -3.84 -17.59 8.89
C LEU A 909 -2.74 -16.77 9.57
N TRP A 910 -1.48 -16.98 9.16
CA TRP A 910 -0.36 -16.16 9.64
C TRP A 910 -0.52 -14.68 9.23
N GLY A 911 -0.92 -14.41 7.99
CA GLY A 911 -1.25 -13.05 7.55
C GLY A 911 -2.53 -12.47 8.19
N GLY A 912 -3.27 -13.21 9.01
CA GLY A 912 -4.41 -12.70 9.78
C GLY A 912 -5.66 -12.34 8.97
N ILE A 913 -5.82 -12.86 7.75
CA ILE A 913 -6.86 -12.39 6.80
C ILE A 913 -7.92 -13.44 6.44
N HIS A 914 -7.74 -14.67 6.89
CA HIS A 914 -8.70 -15.75 6.77
C HIS A 914 -8.87 -16.46 8.13
N LEU A 915 -10.09 -16.92 8.41
CA LEU A 915 -10.31 -17.83 9.53
C LEU A 915 -9.92 -19.25 9.11
N GLN A 916 -9.65 -20.13 10.08
CA GLN A 916 -9.31 -21.53 9.81
C GLN A 916 -10.25 -22.25 8.82
N PRO A 917 -11.60 -22.20 8.95
CA PRO A 917 -12.49 -22.88 8.02
C PRO A 917 -12.39 -22.34 6.60
N ASP A 918 -12.07 -21.05 6.41
CA ASP A 918 -11.86 -20.47 5.06
C ASP A 918 -10.76 -21.24 4.33
N ASP A 919 -9.68 -21.58 5.03
CA ASP A 919 -8.56 -22.33 4.49
C ASP A 919 -8.91 -23.80 4.30
N PHE A 920 -9.35 -24.48 5.36
CA PHE A 920 -9.53 -25.94 5.35
C PHE A 920 -10.57 -26.38 4.30
N ILE A 921 -11.72 -25.71 4.27
CA ILE A 921 -12.76 -25.98 3.27
C ILE A 921 -12.28 -25.53 1.88
N GLY A 922 -11.55 -24.41 1.80
CA GLY A 922 -10.92 -23.96 0.56
C GLY A 922 -10.03 -25.01 -0.08
N ARG A 923 -9.22 -25.72 0.71
CA ARG A 923 -8.39 -26.85 0.22
C ARG A 923 -9.25 -28.02 -0.24
N THR A 924 -10.27 -28.42 0.53
CA THR A 924 -11.18 -29.51 0.13
C THR A 924 -11.83 -29.23 -1.23
N LEU A 925 -12.37 -28.02 -1.42
CA LEU A 925 -12.95 -27.60 -2.70
C LEU A 925 -11.92 -27.60 -3.82
N GLY A 926 -10.72 -27.07 -3.58
CA GLY A 926 -9.64 -27.07 -4.58
C GLY A 926 -9.22 -28.48 -5.02
N SER A 927 -9.22 -29.45 -4.11
CA SER A 927 -8.92 -30.85 -4.42
C SER A 927 -9.96 -31.45 -5.39
N MET A 928 -11.24 -31.18 -5.18
CA MET A 928 -12.33 -31.61 -6.07
C MET A 928 -12.19 -30.96 -7.46
N VAL A 929 -12.00 -29.64 -7.50
CA VAL A 929 -11.83 -28.90 -8.76
C VAL A 929 -10.64 -29.41 -9.57
N GLY A 930 -9.49 -29.62 -8.93
CA GLY A 930 -8.29 -30.11 -9.60
C GLY A 930 -8.49 -31.52 -10.20
N ALA A 931 -9.21 -32.39 -9.51
CA ALA A 931 -9.56 -33.72 -10.01
C ALA A 931 -10.50 -33.64 -11.23
N ASP A 932 -11.54 -32.81 -11.18
CA ASP A 932 -12.48 -32.62 -12.28
C ASP A 932 -11.79 -32.05 -13.52
N ALA A 933 -10.92 -31.05 -13.34
CA ALA A 933 -10.17 -30.44 -14.43
C ALA A 933 -9.22 -31.43 -15.13
N VAL A 934 -8.50 -32.28 -14.37
CA VAL A 934 -7.65 -33.32 -14.97
C VAL A 934 -8.50 -34.35 -15.71
N ALA A 935 -9.63 -34.77 -15.14
CA ALA A 935 -10.54 -35.71 -15.80
C ALA A 935 -11.04 -35.14 -17.14
N LYS A 936 -11.44 -33.85 -17.16
CA LYS A 936 -11.88 -33.18 -18.37
C LYS A 936 -10.74 -32.97 -19.39
N ALA A 937 -9.55 -32.58 -18.96
CA ALA A 937 -8.40 -32.43 -19.85
C ALA A 937 -8.05 -33.75 -20.55
N ARG A 938 -8.12 -34.88 -19.84
CA ARG A 938 -7.87 -36.21 -20.43
C ARG A 938 -8.86 -36.55 -21.54
N THR A 939 -10.13 -36.15 -21.45
CA THR A 939 -11.08 -36.40 -22.56
C THR A 939 -10.63 -35.70 -23.85
N TYR A 940 -10.04 -34.50 -23.74
CA TYR A 940 -9.48 -33.80 -24.91
C TYR A 940 -8.22 -34.49 -25.42
N PHE A 941 -7.35 -34.96 -24.52
CA PHE A 941 -6.12 -35.66 -24.92
C PHE A 941 -6.41 -36.95 -25.68
N ASP A 942 -7.45 -37.67 -25.25
CA ASP A 942 -7.82 -38.99 -25.75
C ASP A 942 -8.79 -38.92 -26.96
N GLY A 943 -9.23 -37.72 -27.37
CA GLY A 943 -10.15 -37.55 -28.50
C GLY A 943 -11.59 -38.02 -28.22
N THR A 944 -12.02 -37.90 -26.96
CA THR A 944 -13.34 -38.36 -26.47
C THR A 944 -14.15 -37.23 -25.85
N ALA A 945 -13.71 -35.98 -25.99
CA ALA A 945 -14.38 -34.84 -25.38
C ALA A 945 -15.69 -34.47 -26.10
N ARG A 946 -15.86 -34.96 -27.33
CA ARG A 946 -16.99 -34.68 -28.23
C ARG A 946 -17.90 -35.89 -28.47
N ASP A 947 -17.62 -37.02 -27.83
CA ASP A 947 -18.50 -38.20 -27.76
C ASP A 947 -19.66 -37.96 -26.78
#